data_AF-A0A2A4JPZ9-F1
#
_entry.id   AF-A0A2A4JPZ9-F1
#
_cell.length_a   1.000
_cell.length_b   1.000
_cell.length_c   1.000
_cell.angle_alpha   90.00
_cell.angle_beta   90.00
_cell.angle_gamma   90.00
#
_symmetry.space_group_name_H-M   'P 1'
#
loop_
_entity.id
_entity.type
_entity.pdbx_description
1 polymer ?
#
loop_
_entity_poly.entity_id
_entity_poly.type
_entity_poly.pdbx_seq_one_letter_code
_entity_poly.pdbx_strand_id
1 'polypeptide(L)'
;MSSVWYRPELADVIIHHGDIFTETHSIITDIVSGHLDIADLVQNMAGVLTNKEPENREKGMRFYTKILKELPRDYLNDMQVKFISKFYIDRLKDHHRVVPPVIEGYSVLIDMMEYNVQNCTDFLTVLFREVTCQSQMRQDRYNIYIIFQKLCNKDIEYMKSLGSDFVYGVITAMDGERDPRNLLFLFSFLQNFLKTIPLGHLAEEMFDVISCYYPIDFHPSQDDPASVSRDDLANSLAPCLCAIPEFGDSCIILMIEKLDSELRLAKIDSLKLLVESCNTFTPQSYSPFLRALWSSISREMSHKTDDELKLIAHEALSALIAKMATTANTDMAFENFLKSILISAQTTIAEATTVAQFVKGAKVLLTAANASDQSCATITRAMVPATVAYYELKTAPKLQIASLDFIGDLYECAVNRGLVSEVKAQVDNVPHICLNAVSQTSKEYQMAGFKTLIRVQDCLGEELVLPFVEVLIYTIQNAQDNDLLSLSVETIHMIARKFPELIMNLVVKGKCSIENATQDKIVFQKRLNLLTNLASIDDFTKVIIEEMLKIITANDPDALHVVEALSGSISMASVFTTEKVTQIESDHGLIDPVLTWLYKEISSSSPEALAHGYTLISNTIGSLPPEKQENILLKHTPRALEECSQNDIYFLIIECLYAPLRQTVYNSKFEEIMTVALGVALQSDKDVVRTKACVLIAHLLNKAEHGQKFELLYELLKTRLSTCNREDEKLCPRLITLYGWITKSLLMRGSEMFLFWLQKIVGILSTAQYCGMGAEAIRLIMTEHPDHLNPKQHCRISLLYKQRMFETFSGLAEKLKASITPATRENYLLSWAYVLDKAPKVVLKNEATKVAPIVIDALEYENKDMLLVSLEVLGHFVQASPGTVSGSLQTILPRLITLTRYTKSMDVRIKSLECLYDIANTFRTSTLLPYKQDVLIDLAPSLDDKKRLVRSVAVRARSRWFLVGAPGEDKVN
;
A
#
# COMPACT_ATOMS: atom_id res chain seq x y z
N MET A 1 -11.57 -69.42 -20.42
CA MET A 1 -10.60 -69.15 -21.50
C MET A 1 -9.52 -68.30 -20.90
N SER A 2 -8.23 -68.62 -21.08
CA SER A 2 -7.15 -67.74 -20.60
C SER A 2 -7.28 -66.36 -21.26
N SER A 3 -7.06 -65.29 -20.51
CA SER A 3 -7.10 -63.93 -21.04
C SER A 3 -6.13 -63.73 -22.22
N VAL A 4 -6.40 -62.74 -23.07
CA VAL A 4 -5.65 -62.56 -24.32
C VAL A 4 -4.17 -62.19 -24.11
N TRP A 5 -3.81 -61.62 -22.96
CA TRP A 5 -2.44 -61.22 -22.64
C TRP A 5 -1.48 -62.37 -22.29
N TYR A 6 -1.99 -63.61 -22.23
CA TYR A 6 -1.17 -64.81 -22.10
C TYR A 6 -0.73 -65.39 -23.44
N ARG A 7 -1.09 -64.75 -24.58
CA ARG A 7 -0.88 -65.33 -25.90
C ARG A 7 -0.44 -64.30 -26.94
N PRO A 8 0.19 -64.72 -28.06
CA PRO A 8 0.64 -63.81 -29.12
C PRO A 8 -0.46 -63.01 -29.82
N GLU A 9 -1.73 -63.47 -29.77
CA GLU A 9 -2.87 -62.73 -30.33
C GLU A 9 -3.09 -61.37 -29.67
N LEU A 10 -2.48 -61.11 -28.49
CA LEU A 10 -2.43 -59.79 -27.88
C LEU A 10 -1.91 -58.71 -28.84
N ALA A 11 -0.94 -59.04 -29.70
CA ALA A 11 -0.39 -58.11 -30.67
C ALA A 11 -1.47 -57.58 -31.64
N ASP A 12 -2.30 -58.48 -32.18
CA ASP A 12 -3.39 -58.12 -33.10
C ASP A 12 -4.49 -57.34 -32.37
N VAL A 13 -4.77 -57.69 -31.10
CA VAL A 13 -5.72 -56.95 -30.26
C VAL A 13 -5.24 -55.52 -30.02
N ILE A 14 -3.96 -55.29 -29.71
CA ILE A 14 -3.42 -53.93 -29.53
C ILE A 14 -3.51 -53.10 -30.82
N ILE A 15 -3.34 -53.74 -31.99
CA ILE A 15 -3.39 -53.06 -33.28
C ILE A 15 -4.82 -52.63 -33.65
N HIS A 16 -5.77 -53.54 -33.47
CA HIS A 16 -7.13 -53.44 -34.04
C HIS A 16 -8.23 -53.10 -33.03
N HIS A 17 -8.02 -53.33 -31.73
CA HIS A 17 -9.04 -53.20 -30.68
C HIS A 17 -8.54 -52.31 -29.52
N GLY A 18 -8.99 -51.06 -29.49
CA GLY A 18 -8.57 -50.06 -28.50
C GLY A 18 -9.01 -50.36 -27.05
N ASP A 19 -9.97 -51.24 -26.84
CA ASP A 19 -10.54 -51.55 -25.51
C ASP A 19 -9.50 -52.14 -24.54
N ILE A 20 -8.47 -52.81 -25.07
CA ILE A 20 -7.38 -53.40 -24.25
C ILE A 20 -6.64 -52.34 -23.42
N PHE A 21 -6.60 -51.08 -23.87
CA PHE A 21 -6.00 -49.99 -23.09
C PHE A 21 -6.78 -49.67 -21.81
N THR A 22 -8.07 -50.04 -21.72
CA THR A 22 -8.88 -49.87 -20.51
C THR A 22 -8.75 -51.08 -19.55
N GLU A 23 -8.27 -52.21 -20.03
CA GLU A 23 -8.09 -53.46 -19.26
C GLU A 23 -6.70 -53.61 -18.61
N THR A 24 -5.86 -52.58 -18.70
CA THR A 24 -4.49 -52.55 -18.16
C THR A 24 -4.41 -52.92 -16.68
N HIS A 25 -5.41 -52.56 -15.87
CA HIS A 25 -5.48 -52.92 -14.44
C HIS A 25 -5.51 -54.43 -14.18
N SER A 26 -6.23 -55.20 -15.03
CA SER A 26 -6.29 -56.66 -14.91
C SER A 26 -4.95 -57.30 -15.24
N ILE A 27 -4.26 -56.77 -16.24
CA ILE A 27 -2.91 -57.22 -16.64
C ILE A 27 -1.91 -56.94 -15.51
N ILE A 28 -1.97 -55.76 -14.90
CA ILE A 28 -1.10 -55.39 -13.78
C ILE A 28 -1.38 -56.27 -12.56
N THR A 29 -2.65 -56.60 -12.29
CA THR A 29 -3.02 -57.52 -11.21
C THR A 29 -2.40 -58.90 -11.42
N ASP A 30 -2.44 -59.42 -12.65
CA ASP A 30 -1.81 -60.70 -13.00
C ASP A 30 -0.28 -60.63 -12.92
N ILE A 31 0.34 -59.50 -13.31
CA ILE A 31 1.78 -59.29 -13.16
C ILE A 31 2.17 -59.27 -11.68
N VAL A 32 1.55 -58.42 -10.87
CA VAL A 32 1.88 -58.25 -9.44
C VAL A 32 1.61 -59.53 -8.63
N SER A 33 0.60 -60.31 -9.03
CA SER A 33 0.30 -61.61 -8.41
C SER A 33 1.24 -62.74 -8.84
N GLY A 34 2.17 -62.49 -9.76
CA GLY A 34 3.12 -63.47 -10.30
C GLY A 34 2.50 -64.47 -11.28
N HIS A 35 1.29 -64.22 -11.78
CA HIS A 35 0.62 -65.07 -12.78
C HIS A 35 1.12 -64.80 -14.21
N LEU A 36 1.65 -63.60 -14.47
CA LEU A 36 2.22 -63.20 -15.77
C LEU A 36 3.59 -62.53 -15.55
N ASP A 37 4.67 -63.07 -16.13
CA ASP A 37 5.95 -62.36 -16.13
C ASP A 37 5.95 -61.21 -17.14
N ILE A 38 6.60 -60.10 -16.80
CA ILE A 38 6.65 -58.93 -17.69
C ILE A 38 7.42 -59.21 -18.99
N ALA A 39 8.39 -60.12 -18.98
CA ALA A 39 9.09 -60.56 -20.18
C ALA A 39 8.17 -61.41 -21.07
N ASP A 40 7.32 -62.26 -20.49
CA ASP A 40 6.32 -63.04 -21.23
C ASP A 40 5.28 -62.11 -21.89
N LEU A 41 4.87 -61.03 -21.20
CA LEU A 41 4.03 -59.99 -21.80
C LEU A 41 4.71 -59.34 -23.01
N VAL A 42 6.00 -58.96 -22.91
CA VAL A 42 6.75 -58.37 -24.02
C VAL A 42 6.88 -59.36 -25.19
N GLN A 43 7.07 -60.65 -24.92
CA GLN A 43 7.08 -61.69 -25.96
C GLN A 43 5.74 -61.81 -26.68
N ASN A 44 4.63 -61.79 -25.93
CA ASN A 44 3.28 -61.81 -26.49
C ASN A 44 2.97 -60.54 -27.32
N MET A 45 3.62 -59.42 -27.01
CA MET A 45 3.56 -58.18 -27.77
C MET A 45 4.51 -58.12 -28.98
N ALA A 46 5.35 -59.14 -29.22
CA ALA A 46 6.38 -59.08 -30.26
C ALA A 46 5.81 -58.72 -31.65
N GLY A 47 4.64 -59.27 -32.02
CA GLY A 47 3.99 -59.00 -33.31
C GLY A 47 3.64 -57.53 -33.56
N VAL A 48 3.33 -56.77 -32.50
CA VAL A 48 3.05 -55.33 -32.58
C VAL A 48 4.32 -54.50 -32.46
N LEU A 49 5.27 -54.92 -31.62
CA LEU A 49 6.54 -54.21 -31.38
C LEU A 49 7.55 -54.32 -32.55
N THR A 50 7.47 -55.38 -33.37
CA THR A 50 8.30 -55.57 -34.57
C THR A 50 7.52 -55.43 -35.87
N ASN A 51 6.31 -54.85 -35.82
CA ASN A 51 5.47 -54.67 -37.00
C ASN A 51 6.17 -53.77 -38.04
N LYS A 52 5.93 -53.99 -39.34
CA LYS A 52 6.51 -53.17 -40.40
C LYS A 52 6.01 -51.71 -40.35
N GLU A 53 4.75 -51.53 -39.99
CA GLU A 53 4.11 -50.21 -39.91
C GLU A 53 4.48 -49.49 -38.61
N PRO A 54 5.06 -48.27 -38.66
CA PRO A 54 5.45 -47.52 -37.47
C PRO A 54 4.29 -47.19 -36.52
N GLU A 55 3.07 -46.99 -37.05
CA GLU A 55 1.88 -46.71 -36.23
C GLU A 55 1.52 -47.89 -35.31
N ASN A 56 1.73 -49.11 -35.78
CA ASN A 56 1.48 -50.31 -34.97
C ASN A 56 2.54 -50.42 -33.87
N ARG A 57 3.81 -50.18 -34.19
CA ARG A 57 4.88 -50.14 -33.18
C ARG A 57 4.65 -49.06 -32.13
N GLU A 58 4.17 -47.89 -32.53
CA GLU A 58 3.75 -46.82 -31.62
C GLU A 58 2.66 -47.31 -30.65
N LYS A 59 1.58 -47.93 -31.15
CA LYS A 59 0.50 -48.49 -30.30
C LYS A 59 1.05 -49.51 -29.30
N GLY A 60 1.93 -50.40 -29.74
CA GLY A 60 2.62 -51.36 -28.88
C GLY A 60 3.43 -50.69 -27.77
N MET A 61 4.25 -49.69 -28.11
CA MET A 61 5.05 -48.95 -27.13
C MET A 61 4.19 -48.13 -26.17
N ARG A 62 3.12 -47.48 -26.65
CA ARG A 62 2.17 -46.76 -25.80
C ARG A 62 1.49 -47.68 -24.80
N PHE A 63 1.09 -48.87 -25.24
CA PHE A 63 0.50 -49.88 -24.37
C PHE A 63 1.48 -50.32 -23.29
N TYR A 64 2.72 -50.64 -23.68
CA TYR A 64 3.74 -51.08 -22.73
C TYR A 64 4.12 -49.98 -21.73
N THR A 65 4.30 -48.74 -22.19
CA THR A 65 4.55 -47.58 -21.33
C THR A 65 3.40 -47.33 -20.36
N LYS A 66 2.15 -47.56 -20.78
CA LYS A 66 0.99 -47.46 -19.88
C LYS A 66 1.05 -48.50 -18.76
N ILE A 67 1.36 -49.77 -19.07
CA ILE A 67 1.57 -50.81 -18.06
C ILE A 67 2.67 -50.40 -17.09
N LEU A 68 3.81 -49.92 -17.60
CA LEU A 68 4.92 -49.45 -16.77
C LEU A 68 4.56 -48.30 -15.82
N LYS A 69 3.70 -47.37 -16.24
CA LYS A 69 3.24 -46.25 -15.41
C LYS A 69 2.40 -46.68 -14.21
N GLU A 70 1.61 -47.73 -14.41
CA GLU A 70 0.62 -48.22 -13.44
C GLU A 70 1.18 -49.35 -12.56
N LEU A 71 2.37 -49.88 -12.87
CA LEU A 71 3.09 -50.82 -12.00
C LEU A 71 3.56 -50.15 -10.70
N PRO A 72 3.58 -50.88 -9.56
CA PRO A 72 4.21 -50.41 -8.33
C PRO A 72 5.70 -50.10 -8.55
N ARG A 73 6.19 -49.01 -7.96
CA ARG A 73 7.56 -48.50 -8.17
C ARG A 73 8.66 -49.40 -7.61
N ASP A 74 8.27 -50.30 -6.71
CA ASP A 74 9.12 -51.27 -6.02
C ASP A 74 9.03 -52.68 -6.60
N TYR A 75 8.23 -52.88 -7.66
CA TYR A 75 7.97 -54.20 -8.20
C TYR A 75 9.13 -54.77 -9.02
N LEU A 76 9.74 -53.96 -9.89
CA LEU A 76 10.78 -54.42 -10.81
C LEU A 76 12.12 -54.55 -10.10
N ASN A 77 12.78 -55.70 -10.26
CA ASN A 77 14.15 -55.90 -9.78
C ASN A 77 15.21 -55.30 -10.73
N ASP A 78 16.45 -55.16 -10.27
CA ASP A 78 17.57 -54.59 -11.05
C ASP A 78 17.76 -55.24 -12.44
N MET A 79 17.61 -56.56 -12.56
CA MET A 79 17.75 -57.26 -13.85
C MET A 79 16.63 -56.90 -14.82
N GLN A 80 15.39 -56.84 -14.34
CA GLN A 80 14.22 -56.44 -15.14
C GLN A 80 14.33 -54.97 -15.54
N VAL A 81 14.72 -54.08 -14.62
CA VAL A 81 14.94 -52.66 -14.93
C VAL A 81 16.00 -52.52 -16.02
N LYS A 82 17.15 -53.20 -15.91
CA LYS A 82 18.20 -53.18 -16.94
C LYS A 82 17.73 -53.71 -18.28
N PHE A 83 17.00 -54.82 -18.30
CA PHE A 83 16.45 -55.40 -19.52
C PHE A 83 15.50 -54.41 -20.22
N ILE A 84 14.56 -53.83 -19.47
CA ILE A 84 13.59 -52.88 -20.01
C ILE A 84 14.29 -51.60 -20.44
N SER A 85 15.25 -51.08 -19.67
CA SER A 85 16.07 -49.93 -20.07
C SER A 85 16.75 -50.18 -21.41
N LYS A 86 17.41 -51.34 -21.59
CA LYS A 86 18.07 -51.68 -22.87
C LYS A 86 17.08 -51.77 -24.03
N PHE A 87 15.89 -52.33 -23.80
CA PHE A 87 14.83 -52.38 -24.79
C PHE A 87 14.38 -50.97 -25.20
N TYR A 88 14.07 -50.09 -24.23
CA TYR A 88 13.69 -48.71 -24.50
C TYR A 88 14.80 -47.92 -25.21
N ILE A 89 16.06 -48.08 -24.80
CA ILE A 89 17.21 -47.44 -25.45
C ILE A 89 17.31 -47.85 -26.93
N ASP A 90 17.09 -49.13 -27.24
CA ASP A 90 17.10 -49.58 -28.63
C ASP A 90 15.93 -49.00 -29.44
N ARG A 91 14.76 -48.85 -28.83
CA ARG A 91 13.57 -48.26 -29.46
C ARG A 91 13.67 -46.74 -29.71
N LEU A 92 14.64 -46.03 -29.13
CA LEU A 92 14.91 -44.63 -29.49
C LEU A 92 15.40 -44.46 -30.93
N LYS A 93 15.97 -45.52 -31.52
CA LYS A 93 16.45 -45.55 -32.92
C LYS A 93 15.33 -45.81 -33.93
N ASP A 94 14.11 -46.02 -33.46
CA ASP A 94 12.95 -46.33 -34.29
C ASP A 94 12.39 -45.04 -34.93
N HIS A 95 11.33 -45.18 -35.72
CA HIS A 95 10.63 -44.08 -36.36
C HIS A 95 10.17 -43.03 -35.36
N HIS A 96 10.18 -41.75 -35.74
CA HIS A 96 9.86 -40.61 -34.87
C HIS A 96 8.50 -40.68 -34.14
N ARG A 97 7.56 -41.52 -34.61
CA ARG A 97 6.26 -41.78 -33.97
C ARG A 97 6.38 -42.67 -32.72
N VAL A 98 7.38 -43.53 -32.68
CA VAL A 98 7.64 -44.49 -31.60
C VAL A 98 8.45 -43.85 -30.47
N VAL A 99 9.21 -42.81 -30.76
CA VAL A 99 10.08 -42.11 -29.80
C VAL A 99 9.31 -41.50 -28.61
N PRO A 100 8.16 -40.82 -28.76
CA PRO A 100 7.40 -40.26 -27.65
C PRO A 100 7.05 -41.24 -26.51
N PRO A 101 6.40 -42.40 -26.76
CA PRO A 101 6.13 -43.36 -25.70
C PRO A 101 7.40 -43.99 -25.11
N VAL A 102 8.51 -44.03 -25.86
CA VAL A 102 9.82 -44.51 -25.37
C VAL A 102 10.39 -43.52 -24.35
N ILE A 103 10.42 -42.22 -24.66
CA ILE A 103 10.88 -41.17 -23.72
C ILE A 103 10.03 -41.22 -22.45
N GLU A 104 8.71 -41.28 -22.62
CA GLU A 104 7.78 -41.33 -21.50
C GLU A 104 7.99 -42.57 -20.60
N GLY A 105 8.17 -43.75 -21.19
CA GLY A 105 8.42 -44.97 -20.43
C GLY A 105 9.80 -45.01 -19.77
N TYR A 106 10.83 -44.43 -20.41
CA TYR A 106 12.15 -44.32 -19.78
C TYR A 106 12.12 -43.37 -18.58
N SER A 107 11.37 -42.26 -18.66
CA SER A 107 11.14 -41.36 -17.51
C SER A 107 10.51 -42.09 -16.32
N VAL A 108 9.63 -43.06 -16.58
CA VAL A 108 8.96 -43.89 -15.57
C VAL A 108 9.93 -44.91 -14.97
N LEU A 109 10.85 -45.48 -15.77
CA LEU A 109 11.89 -46.40 -15.30
C LEU A 109 12.82 -45.74 -14.28
N ILE A 110 13.17 -44.47 -14.48
CA ILE A 110 14.03 -43.73 -13.54
C ILE A 110 13.40 -43.66 -12.14
N ASP A 111 12.07 -43.64 -12.05
CA ASP A 111 11.35 -43.60 -10.77
C ASP A 111 11.25 -44.98 -10.09
N MET A 112 11.67 -46.07 -10.73
CA MET A 112 11.68 -47.39 -10.10
C MET A 112 12.73 -47.44 -8.99
N MET A 113 12.43 -48.17 -7.90
CA MET A 113 13.29 -48.24 -6.71
C MET A 113 14.67 -48.81 -7.06
N GLU A 114 14.72 -49.86 -7.87
CA GLU A 114 15.96 -50.55 -8.27
C GLU A 114 16.65 -49.94 -9.50
N TYR A 115 16.27 -48.73 -9.94
CA TYR A 115 16.96 -48.07 -11.06
C TYR A 115 18.34 -47.55 -10.64
N ASN A 116 19.39 -48.13 -11.24
CA ASN A 116 20.76 -47.65 -11.12
C ASN A 116 21.02 -46.54 -12.15
N VAL A 117 21.40 -45.35 -11.66
CA VAL A 117 21.71 -44.16 -12.47
C VAL A 117 22.81 -44.41 -13.52
N GLN A 118 23.72 -45.35 -13.29
CA GLN A 118 24.78 -45.70 -14.24
C GLN A 118 24.23 -46.21 -15.59
N ASN A 119 23.00 -46.72 -15.60
CA ASN A 119 22.33 -47.16 -16.83
C ASN A 119 21.91 -45.98 -17.74
N CYS A 120 22.00 -44.73 -17.27
CA CYS A 120 21.59 -43.57 -18.05
C CYS A 120 22.59 -43.22 -19.17
N THR A 121 23.86 -43.60 -19.07
CA THR A 121 24.91 -43.21 -20.04
C THR A 121 24.58 -43.69 -21.45
N ASP A 122 24.19 -44.96 -21.59
CA ASP A 122 23.77 -45.53 -22.88
C ASP A 122 22.52 -44.84 -23.42
N PHE A 123 21.57 -44.52 -22.54
CA PHE A 123 20.35 -43.82 -22.90
C PHE A 123 20.64 -42.41 -23.42
N LEU A 124 21.42 -41.62 -22.68
CA LEU A 124 21.76 -40.25 -23.06
C LEU A 124 22.56 -40.22 -24.37
N THR A 125 23.49 -41.16 -24.54
CA THR A 125 24.28 -41.29 -25.78
C THR A 125 23.38 -41.52 -26.99
N VAL A 126 22.41 -42.43 -26.89
CA VAL A 126 21.47 -42.72 -27.98
C VAL A 126 20.46 -41.58 -28.15
N LEU A 127 19.96 -41.01 -27.05
CA LEU A 127 19.02 -39.88 -27.08
C LEU A 127 19.62 -38.69 -27.83
N PHE A 128 20.82 -38.24 -27.44
CA PHE A 128 21.46 -37.07 -28.06
C PHE A 128 21.83 -37.30 -29.52
N ARG A 129 22.10 -38.55 -29.92
CA ARG A 129 22.47 -38.89 -31.30
C ARG A 129 21.26 -39.06 -32.22
N GLU A 130 20.21 -39.72 -31.75
CA GLU A 130 19.10 -40.17 -32.60
C GLU A 130 17.86 -39.27 -32.50
N VAL A 131 17.70 -38.52 -31.40
CA VAL A 131 16.48 -37.73 -31.12
C VAL A 131 16.78 -36.24 -31.12
N THR A 132 16.36 -35.55 -32.19
CA THR A 132 16.36 -34.09 -32.24
C THR A 132 15.20 -33.53 -31.40
N CYS A 133 15.49 -32.99 -30.22
CA CYS A 133 14.49 -32.49 -29.26
C CYS A 133 13.49 -31.51 -29.90
N GLN A 134 13.96 -30.57 -30.71
CA GLN A 134 13.17 -29.51 -31.35
C GLN A 134 12.11 -30.06 -32.32
N SER A 135 12.31 -31.26 -32.85
CA SER A 135 11.36 -31.93 -33.75
C SER A 135 10.17 -32.57 -33.00
N GLN A 136 10.28 -32.73 -31.68
CA GLN A 136 9.27 -33.39 -30.86
C GLN A 136 8.14 -32.43 -30.46
N MET A 137 6.97 -32.96 -30.09
CA MET A 137 5.86 -32.15 -29.61
C MET A 137 6.19 -31.52 -28.23
N ARG A 138 5.47 -30.47 -27.84
CA ARG A 138 5.69 -29.75 -26.58
C ARG A 138 5.86 -30.68 -25.38
N GLN A 139 4.95 -31.63 -25.23
CA GLN A 139 4.92 -32.54 -24.09
C GLN A 139 6.11 -33.50 -24.08
N ASP A 140 6.58 -33.91 -25.25
CA ASP A 140 7.70 -34.84 -25.39
C ASP A 140 9.03 -34.13 -25.06
N ARG A 141 9.19 -32.88 -25.48
CA ARG A 141 10.33 -32.03 -25.06
C ARG A 141 10.36 -31.85 -23.56
N TYR A 142 9.20 -31.55 -22.95
CA TYR A 142 9.07 -31.46 -21.50
C TYR A 142 9.50 -32.76 -20.79
N ASN A 143 9.11 -33.93 -21.32
CA ASN A 143 9.51 -35.22 -20.77
C ASN A 143 11.03 -35.44 -20.85
N ILE A 144 11.70 -34.99 -21.91
CA ILE A 144 13.16 -35.01 -22.02
C ILE A 144 13.80 -34.16 -20.91
N TYR A 145 13.31 -32.93 -20.70
CA TYR A 145 13.85 -32.06 -19.64
C TYR A 145 13.61 -32.63 -18.23
N ILE A 146 12.46 -33.27 -17.99
CA ILE A 146 12.19 -34.01 -16.75
C ILE A 146 13.19 -35.15 -16.56
N ILE A 147 13.56 -35.88 -17.61
CA ILE A 147 14.55 -36.94 -17.50
C ILE A 147 15.88 -36.39 -17.02
N PHE A 148 16.36 -35.27 -17.58
CA PHE A 148 17.60 -34.63 -17.11
C PHE A 148 17.52 -34.25 -15.63
N GLN A 149 16.41 -33.63 -15.22
CA GLN A 149 16.18 -33.27 -13.82
C GLN A 149 16.16 -34.50 -12.90
N LYS A 150 15.44 -35.56 -13.27
CA LYS A 150 15.35 -36.79 -12.48
C LYS A 150 16.70 -37.48 -12.33
N LEU A 151 17.49 -37.55 -13.39
CA LEU A 151 18.84 -38.12 -13.35
C LEU A 151 19.76 -37.31 -12.43
N CYS A 152 19.73 -35.98 -12.53
CA CYS A 152 20.48 -35.10 -11.62
C CYS A 152 20.04 -35.25 -10.16
N ASN A 153 18.74 -35.43 -9.91
CA ASN A 153 18.20 -35.62 -8.56
C ASN A 153 18.55 -37.00 -7.97
N LYS A 154 18.75 -38.03 -8.81
CA LYS A 154 19.12 -39.38 -8.38
C LYS A 154 20.57 -39.44 -7.91
N ASP A 155 21.51 -38.90 -8.70
CA ASP A 155 22.93 -38.88 -8.35
C ASP A 155 23.67 -37.77 -9.11
N ILE A 156 23.79 -36.61 -8.48
CA ILE A 156 24.44 -35.45 -9.10
C ILE A 156 25.94 -35.69 -9.33
N GLU A 157 26.63 -36.46 -8.49
CA GLU A 157 28.07 -36.71 -8.62
C GLU A 157 28.36 -37.61 -9.82
N TYR A 158 27.53 -38.63 -10.04
CA TYR A 158 27.61 -39.42 -11.26
C TYR A 158 27.34 -38.58 -12.51
N MET A 159 26.32 -37.72 -12.49
CA MET A 159 26.02 -36.84 -13.63
C MET A 159 27.17 -35.85 -13.94
N LYS A 160 27.87 -35.33 -12.92
CA LYS A 160 29.10 -34.53 -13.11
C LYS A 160 30.20 -35.34 -13.81
N SER A 161 30.33 -36.63 -13.50
CA SER A 161 31.37 -37.50 -14.06
C SER A 161 31.21 -37.76 -15.57
N LEU A 162 30.02 -37.52 -16.13
CA LEU A 162 29.77 -37.62 -17.58
C LEU A 162 30.45 -36.49 -18.39
N GLY A 163 30.86 -35.40 -17.72
CA GLY A 163 31.65 -34.33 -18.32
C GLY A 163 30.91 -33.54 -19.41
N SER A 164 31.68 -32.97 -20.34
CA SER A 164 31.18 -32.02 -21.35
C SER A 164 30.17 -32.63 -22.33
N ASP A 165 30.19 -33.93 -22.59
CA ASP A 165 29.24 -34.57 -23.50
C ASP A 165 27.79 -34.47 -22.97
N PHE A 166 27.62 -34.61 -21.65
CA PHE A 166 26.32 -34.43 -21.01
C PHE A 166 25.86 -32.96 -21.08
N VAL A 167 26.77 -32.02 -20.78
CA VAL A 167 26.49 -30.59 -20.86
C VAL A 167 26.08 -30.19 -22.29
N TYR A 168 26.85 -30.63 -23.30
CA TYR A 168 26.55 -30.39 -24.70
C TYR A 168 25.19 -30.98 -25.12
N GLY A 169 24.87 -32.19 -24.64
CA GLY A 169 23.57 -32.81 -24.84
C GLY A 169 22.41 -32.00 -24.24
N VAL A 170 22.60 -31.41 -23.06
CA VAL A 170 21.59 -30.52 -22.44
C VAL A 170 21.45 -29.22 -23.26
N ILE A 171 22.57 -28.58 -23.63
CA ILE A 171 22.58 -27.35 -24.47
C ILE A 171 21.81 -27.60 -25.78
N THR A 172 22.16 -28.64 -26.51
CA THR A 172 21.52 -28.99 -27.78
C THR A 172 20.06 -29.39 -27.64
N ALA A 173 19.65 -29.97 -26.50
CA ALA A 173 18.26 -30.32 -26.27
C ALA A 173 17.37 -29.10 -25.98
N MET A 174 17.91 -28.06 -25.34
CA MET A 174 17.14 -26.85 -25.00
C MET A 174 17.19 -25.75 -26.05
N ASP A 175 18.18 -25.79 -26.95
CA ASP A 175 18.33 -24.81 -28.02
C ASP A 175 17.03 -24.63 -28.81
N GLY A 176 16.56 -23.39 -28.94
CA GLY A 176 15.35 -23.07 -29.68
C GLY A 176 14.03 -23.53 -29.06
N GLU A 177 13.95 -23.83 -27.75
CA GLU A 177 12.66 -24.02 -27.08
C GLU A 177 11.83 -22.72 -27.13
N ARG A 178 10.55 -22.83 -27.48
CA ARG A 178 9.64 -21.68 -27.69
C ARG A 178 8.40 -21.71 -26.83
N ASP A 179 8.06 -22.87 -26.25
CA ASP A 179 6.87 -22.98 -25.41
C ASP A 179 7.15 -22.35 -24.04
N PRO A 180 6.35 -21.36 -23.59
CA PRO A 180 6.61 -20.62 -22.37
C PRO A 180 6.58 -21.51 -21.11
N ARG A 181 5.83 -22.62 -21.11
CA ARG A 181 5.71 -23.53 -19.96
C ARG A 181 6.95 -24.40 -19.85
N ASN A 182 7.48 -24.84 -20.98
CA ASN A 182 8.76 -25.53 -21.05
C ASN A 182 9.91 -24.60 -20.64
N LEU A 183 9.89 -23.34 -21.08
CA LEU A 183 10.90 -22.35 -20.69
C LEU A 183 10.90 -22.09 -19.18
N LEU A 184 9.74 -21.93 -18.55
CA LEU A 184 9.67 -21.80 -17.09
C LEU A 184 10.28 -23.00 -16.35
N PHE A 185 9.98 -24.22 -16.81
CA PHE A 185 10.58 -25.42 -16.24
C PHE A 185 12.10 -25.42 -16.44
N LEU A 186 12.56 -25.13 -17.66
CA LEU A 186 13.97 -25.10 -18.00
C LEU A 186 14.73 -24.05 -17.18
N PHE A 187 14.22 -22.83 -17.04
CA PHE A 187 14.86 -21.80 -16.23
C PHE A 187 14.94 -22.19 -14.76
N SER A 188 13.91 -22.85 -14.22
CA SER A 188 13.95 -23.40 -12.86
C SER A 188 15.02 -24.49 -12.70
N PHE A 189 15.07 -25.44 -13.64
CA PHE A 189 16.06 -26.52 -13.65
C PHE A 189 17.49 -25.98 -13.83
N LEU A 190 17.68 -25.05 -14.76
CA LEU A 190 18.98 -24.47 -15.14
C LEU A 190 19.66 -23.78 -13.97
N GLN A 191 18.91 -23.08 -13.11
CA GLN A 191 19.49 -22.41 -11.94
C GLN A 191 20.28 -23.38 -11.05
N ASN A 192 19.74 -24.58 -10.81
CA ASN A 192 20.43 -25.60 -10.03
C ASN A 192 21.51 -26.31 -10.85
N PHE A 193 21.22 -26.60 -12.12
CA PHE A 193 22.17 -27.24 -13.04
C PHE A 193 23.46 -26.44 -13.16
N LEU A 194 23.37 -25.14 -13.45
CA LEU A 194 24.53 -24.25 -13.64
C LEU A 194 25.39 -24.15 -12.38
N LYS A 195 24.78 -24.13 -11.19
CA LYS A 195 25.51 -24.05 -9.91
C LYS A 195 26.20 -25.36 -9.51
N THR A 196 25.82 -26.48 -10.12
CA THR A 196 26.27 -27.81 -9.68
C THR A 196 27.12 -28.54 -10.73
N ILE A 197 26.77 -28.46 -12.01
CA ILE A 197 27.45 -29.13 -13.10
C ILE A 197 28.53 -28.22 -13.69
N PRO A 198 29.81 -28.66 -13.73
CA PRO A 198 30.89 -27.85 -14.31
C PRO A 198 30.75 -27.80 -15.84
N LEU A 199 30.58 -26.59 -16.39
CA LEU A 199 30.42 -26.39 -17.84
C LEU A 199 31.74 -26.58 -18.62
N GLY A 200 32.88 -26.28 -17.98
CA GLY A 200 34.19 -26.36 -18.63
C GLY A 200 34.30 -25.40 -19.81
N HIS A 201 34.74 -25.90 -20.97
CA HIS A 201 34.89 -25.10 -22.18
C HIS A 201 33.55 -24.69 -22.83
N LEU A 202 32.42 -25.26 -22.37
CA LEU A 202 31.08 -25.00 -22.93
C LEU A 202 30.33 -23.85 -22.25
N ALA A 203 31.02 -23.04 -21.45
CA ALA A 203 30.41 -21.95 -20.71
C ALA A 203 29.84 -20.86 -21.63
N GLU A 204 30.56 -20.51 -22.70
CA GLU A 204 30.11 -19.52 -23.69
C GLU A 204 28.90 -20.05 -24.46
N GLU A 205 28.94 -21.29 -24.94
CA GLU A 205 27.84 -21.91 -25.67
C GLU A 205 26.57 -22.04 -24.81
N MET A 206 26.72 -22.39 -23.53
CA MET A 206 25.60 -22.40 -22.59
C MET A 206 25.02 -20.99 -22.41
N PHE A 207 25.88 -19.98 -22.24
CA PHE A 207 25.44 -18.59 -22.10
C PHE A 207 24.71 -18.09 -23.34
N ASP A 208 25.19 -18.40 -24.55
CA ASP A 208 24.56 -18.01 -25.81
C ASP A 208 23.14 -18.58 -25.95
N VAL A 209 22.97 -19.86 -25.58
CA VAL A 209 21.65 -20.51 -25.62
C VAL A 209 20.67 -19.91 -24.61
N ILE A 210 21.13 -19.54 -23.41
CA ILE A 210 20.27 -18.90 -22.40
C ILE A 210 19.99 -17.43 -22.75
N SER A 211 21.00 -16.70 -23.23
CA SER A 211 20.90 -15.26 -23.49
C SER A 211 20.10 -14.90 -24.73
N CYS A 212 19.86 -15.85 -25.65
CA CYS A 212 19.00 -15.62 -26.81
C CYS A 212 17.55 -15.27 -26.44
N TYR A 213 17.11 -15.62 -25.23
CA TYR A 213 15.79 -15.25 -24.69
C TYR A 213 15.73 -13.81 -24.14
N TYR A 214 16.85 -13.07 -24.15
CA TYR A 214 16.96 -11.77 -23.50
C TYR A 214 16.99 -10.60 -24.50
N PRO A 215 16.18 -9.53 -24.30
CA PRO A 215 15.13 -9.40 -23.30
C PRO A 215 13.88 -10.21 -23.69
N ILE A 216 13.08 -10.61 -22.70
CA ILE A 216 11.84 -11.35 -23.00
C ILE A 216 10.84 -10.39 -23.68
N ASP A 217 10.55 -10.67 -24.95
CA ASP A 217 9.50 -10.06 -25.75
C ASP A 217 8.38 -11.08 -25.99
N PHE A 218 7.48 -11.21 -25.01
CA PHE A 218 6.41 -12.21 -25.01
C PHE A 218 5.05 -11.58 -24.76
N HIS A 219 4.08 -11.95 -25.61
CA HIS A 219 2.70 -11.48 -25.54
C HIS A 219 1.75 -12.69 -25.44
N PRO A 220 1.18 -12.99 -24.26
CA PRO A 220 0.31 -14.15 -24.09
C PRO A 220 -0.97 -14.02 -24.93
N SER A 221 -1.44 -15.14 -25.50
CA SER A 221 -2.73 -15.18 -26.21
C SER A 221 -3.89 -15.03 -25.22
N GLN A 222 -4.91 -14.25 -25.58
CA GLN A 222 -6.07 -13.97 -24.72
C GLN A 222 -6.92 -15.21 -24.40
N ASP A 223 -6.82 -16.26 -25.21
CA ASP A 223 -7.59 -17.50 -25.09
C ASP A 223 -6.86 -18.62 -24.30
N ASP A 224 -5.67 -18.36 -23.71
CA ASP A 224 -4.94 -19.37 -22.96
C ASP A 224 -5.49 -19.50 -21.50
N PRO A 225 -6.10 -20.64 -21.13
CA PRO A 225 -6.69 -20.85 -19.80
C PRO A 225 -5.66 -20.93 -18.66
N ALA A 226 -4.36 -21.04 -18.97
CA ALA A 226 -3.26 -21.08 -18.00
C ALA A 226 -2.10 -20.20 -18.49
N SER A 227 -2.37 -18.93 -18.73
CA SER A 227 -1.40 -18.01 -19.33
C SER A 227 -0.20 -17.75 -18.43
N VAL A 228 0.99 -18.16 -18.91
CA VAL A 228 2.28 -17.70 -18.40
C VAL A 228 2.43 -16.23 -18.77
N SER A 229 2.83 -15.37 -17.84
CA SER A 229 3.07 -13.96 -18.15
C SER A 229 4.50 -13.74 -18.65
N ARG A 230 4.70 -12.59 -19.32
CA ARG A 230 6.02 -12.10 -19.72
C ARG A 230 6.95 -11.95 -18.51
N ASP A 231 6.43 -11.41 -17.42
CA ASP A 231 7.22 -11.16 -16.21
C ASP A 231 7.60 -12.47 -15.50
N ASP A 232 6.76 -13.51 -15.55
CA ASP A 232 7.13 -14.84 -15.03
C ASP A 232 8.39 -15.38 -15.74
N LEU A 233 8.45 -15.24 -17.07
CA LEU A 233 9.60 -15.64 -17.87
C LEU A 233 10.83 -14.78 -17.58
N ALA A 234 10.68 -13.45 -17.57
CA ALA A 234 11.80 -12.54 -17.33
C ALA A 234 12.41 -12.74 -15.93
N ASN A 235 11.57 -12.86 -14.90
CA ASN A 235 12.01 -13.10 -13.52
C ASN A 235 12.64 -14.50 -13.35
N SER A 236 12.25 -15.48 -14.15
CA SER A 236 12.87 -16.83 -14.11
C SER A 236 14.18 -16.90 -14.89
N LEU A 237 14.32 -16.12 -15.97
CA LEU A 237 15.53 -16.07 -16.81
C LEU A 237 16.69 -15.37 -16.11
N ALA A 238 16.46 -14.24 -15.42
CA ALA A 238 17.53 -13.43 -14.83
C ALA A 238 18.48 -14.21 -13.90
N PRO A 239 17.99 -15.05 -12.96
CA PRO A 239 18.86 -15.89 -12.13
C PRO A 239 19.70 -16.92 -12.92
N CYS A 240 19.27 -17.32 -14.11
CA CYS A 240 20.04 -18.23 -14.98
C CYS A 240 21.24 -17.50 -15.59
N LEU A 241 21.03 -16.28 -16.09
CA LEU A 241 22.08 -15.43 -16.68
C LEU A 241 23.13 -14.97 -15.65
N CYS A 242 22.79 -15.02 -14.36
CA CYS A 242 23.66 -14.66 -13.25
C CYS A 242 24.04 -15.86 -12.37
N ALA A 243 23.82 -17.09 -12.82
CA ALA A 243 23.93 -18.27 -11.97
C ALA A 243 25.36 -18.58 -11.50
N ILE A 244 26.37 -18.27 -12.33
CA ILE A 244 27.79 -18.58 -12.10
C ILE A 244 28.71 -17.42 -12.51
N PRO A 245 29.87 -17.20 -11.85
CA PRO A 245 30.79 -16.11 -12.18
C PRO A 245 31.35 -16.11 -13.60
N GLU A 246 31.46 -17.28 -14.23
CA GLU A 246 31.98 -17.47 -15.58
C GLU A 246 31.14 -16.75 -16.65
N PHE A 247 29.87 -16.46 -16.36
CA PHE A 247 29.00 -15.66 -17.23
C PHE A 247 29.25 -14.14 -17.14
N GLY A 248 30.09 -13.70 -16.19
CA GLY A 248 30.26 -12.30 -15.83
C GLY A 248 30.44 -11.35 -17.01
N ASP A 249 31.49 -11.57 -17.80
CA ASP A 249 31.87 -10.66 -18.89
C ASP A 249 30.77 -10.60 -19.97
N SER A 250 30.31 -11.76 -20.46
CA SER A 250 29.27 -11.85 -21.49
C SER A 250 27.94 -11.24 -21.03
N CYS A 251 27.55 -11.49 -19.78
CA CYS A 251 26.32 -10.96 -19.20
C CYS A 251 26.38 -9.43 -19.02
N ILE A 252 27.52 -8.89 -18.57
CA ILE A 252 27.69 -7.43 -18.44
C ILE A 252 27.69 -6.75 -19.81
N ILE A 253 28.33 -7.33 -20.83
CA ILE A 253 28.30 -6.81 -22.20
C ILE A 253 26.86 -6.77 -22.73
N LEU A 254 26.11 -7.88 -22.57
CA LEU A 254 24.71 -7.96 -22.97
C LEU A 254 23.86 -6.89 -22.28
N MET A 255 24.02 -6.71 -20.97
CA MET A 255 23.29 -5.69 -20.21
C MET A 255 23.58 -4.29 -20.73
N ILE A 256 24.85 -3.94 -20.99
CA ILE A 256 25.21 -2.61 -21.50
C ILE A 256 24.58 -2.38 -22.89
N GLU A 257 24.67 -3.36 -23.78
CA GLU A 257 24.06 -3.28 -25.11
C GLU A 257 22.55 -3.01 -25.03
N LYS A 258 21.84 -3.73 -24.14
CA LYS A 258 20.39 -3.58 -23.99
C LYS A 258 20.02 -2.29 -23.24
N LEU A 259 20.82 -1.83 -22.28
CA LEU A 259 20.65 -0.52 -21.62
C LEU A 259 20.80 0.65 -22.59
N ASP A 260 21.67 0.52 -23.59
CA ASP A 260 21.92 1.54 -24.61
C ASP A 260 20.90 1.50 -25.77
N SER A 261 20.00 0.51 -25.79
CA SER A 261 18.90 0.44 -26.77
C SER A 261 17.77 1.45 -26.47
N GLU A 262 16.86 1.67 -27.42
CA GLU A 262 15.66 2.52 -27.22
C GLU A 262 14.49 1.78 -26.55
N LEU A 263 14.59 0.46 -26.37
CA LEU A 263 13.49 -0.35 -25.86
C LEU A 263 13.39 -0.24 -24.33
N ARG A 264 12.37 0.49 -23.84
CA ARG A 264 12.13 0.69 -22.40
C ARG A 264 12.18 -0.60 -21.58
N LEU A 265 11.52 -1.66 -22.04
CA LEU A 265 11.47 -2.94 -21.32
C LEU A 265 12.87 -3.58 -21.22
N ALA A 266 13.66 -3.52 -22.28
CA ALA A 266 15.03 -4.02 -22.29
C ALA A 266 15.91 -3.28 -21.27
N LYS A 267 15.71 -1.96 -21.13
CA LYS A 267 16.42 -1.16 -20.12
C LYS A 267 16.05 -1.58 -18.70
N ILE A 268 14.75 -1.74 -18.42
CA ILE A 268 14.25 -2.17 -17.10
C ILE A 268 14.82 -3.54 -16.74
N ASP A 269 14.71 -4.51 -17.63
CA ASP A 269 15.25 -5.85 -17.41
C ASP A 269 16.76 -5.79 -17.15
N SER A 270 17.49 -4.92 -17.85
CA SER A 270 18.96 -4.86 -17.73
C SER A 270 19.42 -4.24 -16.43
N LEU A 271 18.66 -3.26 -15.92
CA LEU A 271 18.90 -2.72 -14.57
C LEU A 271 18.57 -3.76 -13.50
N LYS A 272 17.48 -4.53 -13.65
CA LYS A 272 17.14 -5.63 -12.73
C LYS A 272 18.17 -6.75 -12.77
N LEU A 273 18.64 -7.11 -13.98
CA LEU A 273 19.69 -8.10 -14.18
C LEU A 273 21.02 -7.64 -13.54
N LEU A 274 21.33 -6.34 -13.61
CA LEU A 274 22.51 -5.79 -12.94
C LEU A 274 22.41 -5.94 -11.42
N VAL A 275 21.25 -5.68 -10.82
CA VAL A 275 21.01 -5.92 -9.39
C VAL A 275 21.20 -7.39 -9.05
N GLU A 276 20.56 -8.30 -9.80
CA GLU A 276 20.67 -9.75 -9.57
C GLU A 276 22.11 -10.25 -9.70
N SER A 277 22.84 -9.76 -10.71
CA SER A 277 24.23 -10.15 -10.98
C SER A 277 25.16 -9.85 -9.80
N CYS A 278 24.89 -8.81 -9.01
CA CYS A 278 25.71 -8.41 -7.88
C CYS A 278 25.74 -9.47 -6.76
N ASN A 279 24.76 -10.39 -6.73
CA ASN A 279 24.72 -11.49 -5.77
C ASN A 279 25.75 -12.58 -6.10
N THR A 280 26.10 -12.78 -7.37
CA THR A 280 26.94 -13.91 -7.81
C THR A 280 28.28 -13.48 -8.37
N PHE A 281 28.32 -12.48 -9.27
CA PHE A 281 29.55 -12.07 -9.94
C PHE A 281 30.53 -11.43 -8.98
N THR A 282 31.79 -11.30 -9.36
CA THR A 282 32.83 -10.72 -8.50
C THR A 282 33.08 -9.25 -8.85
N PRO A 283 33.62 -8.42 -7.94
CA PRO A 283 34.00 -7.04 -8.26
C PRO A 283 34.97 -6.93 -9.45
N GLN A 284 35.81 -7.95 -9.63
CA GLN A 284 36.76 -8.04 -10.75
C GLN A 284 36.03 -8.15 -12.10
N SER A 285 34.89 -8.85 -12.16
CA SER A 285 34.06 -8.97 -13.37
C SER A 285 33.51 -7.61 -13.83
N TYR A 286 33.17 -6.71 -12.91
CA TYR A 286 32.64 -5.37 -13.27
C TYR A 286 33.72 -4.37 -13.63
N SER A 287 34.93 -4.53 -13.09
CA SER A 287 36.02 -3.54 -13.16
C SER A 287 36.31 -3.00 -14.57
N PRO A 288 36.37 -3.84 -15.64
CA PRO A 288 36.58 -3.36 -17.01
C PRO A 288 35.44 -2.49 -17.56
N PHE A 289 34.24 -2.65 -17.02
CA PHE A 289 33.00 -2.10 -17.58
C PHE A 289 32.41 -0.93 -16.76
N LEU A 290 32.96 -0.60 -15.60
CA LEU A 290 32.43 0.40 -14.67
C LEU A 290 32.14 1.76 -15.31
N ARG A 291 32.99 2.22 -16.24
CA ARG A 291 32.78 3.48 -16.96
C ARG A 291 31.53 3.43 -17.86
N ALA A 292 31.37 2.34 -18.60
CA ALA A 292 30.22 2.14 -19.49
C ALA A 292 28.93 2.00 -18.68
N LEU A 293 28.95 1.16 -17.64
CA LEU A 293 27.82 0.98 -16.72
C LEU A 293 27.40 2.31 -16.08
N TRP A 294 28.35 3.11 -15.56
CA TRP A 294 28.03 4.41 -15.00
C TRP A 294 27.36 5.34 -16.01
N SER A 295 27.89 5.40 -17.24
CA SER A 295 27.33 6.22 -18.31
C SER A 295 25.89 5.82 -18.62
N SER A 296 25.62 4.52 -18.79
CA SER A 296 24.28 4.02 -19.13
C SER A 296 23.30 4.21 -17.96
N ILE A 297 23.70 3.87 -16.73
CA ILE A 297 22.85 4.04 -15.53
C ILE A 297 22.53 5.52 -15.30
N SER A 298 23.54 6.40 -15.34
CA SER A 298 23.37 7.84 -15.12
C SER A 298 22.43 8.48 -16.15
N ARG A 299 22.42 7.98 -17.39
CA ARG A 299 21.49 8.44 -18.44
C ARG A 299 20.04 8.10 -18.07
N GLU A 300 19.78 6.87 -17.62
CA GLU A 300 18.42 6.45 -17.25
C GLU A 300 17.93 7.10 -15.94
N MET A 301 18.82 7.32 -14.96
CA MET A 301 18.49 8.15 -13.77
C MET A 301 18.10 9.60 -14.14
N SER A 302 18.54 10.07 -15.30
CA SER A 302 18.27 11.41 -15.82
C SER A 302 17.03 11.48 -16.72
N HIS A 303 16.28 10.38 -16.87
CA HIS A 303 15.10 10.34 -17.72
C HIS A 303 14.06 11.38 -17.28
N LYS A 304 13.20 11.90 -18.16
CA LYS A 304 12.29 13.01 -17.78
C LYS A 304 11.00 12.52 -17.12
N THR A 305 10.34 11.52 -17.72
CA THR A 305 8.93 11.18 -17.43
C THR A 305 8.72 9.77 -16.87
N ASP A 306 9.77 8.98 -16.76
CA ASP A 306 9.66 7.55 -16.40
C ASP A 306 10.22 7.32 -15.00
N ASP A 307 9.33 7.38 -14.01
CA ASP A 307 9.75 7.29 -12.61
C ASP A 307 10.09 5.87 -12.16
N GLU A 308 9.49 4.84 -12.80
CA GLU A 308 9.85 3.43 -12.59
C GLU A 308 11.28 3.17 -13.07
N LEU A 309 11.60 3.57 -14.31
CA LEU A 309 12.94 3.38 -14.87
C LEU A 309 14.01 4.10 -14.04
N LYS A 310 13.73 5.32 -13.57
CA LYS A 310 14.63 6.04 -12.66
C LYS A 310 14.86 5.26 -11.37
N LEU A 311 13.79 4.77 -10.75
CA LEU A 311 13.86 4.06 -9.47
C LEU A 311 14.77 2.83 -9.59
N ILE A 312 14.53 1.99 -10.59
CA ILE A 312 15.34 0.77 -10.81
C ILE A 312 16.79 1.15 -11.16
N ALA A 313 17.03 2.27 -11.85
CA ALA A 313 18.39 2.75 -12.12
C ALA A 313 19.12 3.17 -10.84
N HIS A 314 18.42 3.78 -9.89
CA HIS A 314 18.96 4.08 -8.56
C HIS A 314 19.28 2.80 -7.77
N GLU A 315 18.39 1.80 -7.81
CA GLU A 315 18.60 0.49 -7.17
C GLU A 315 19.83 -0.23 -7.77
N ALA A 316 19.95 -0.25 -9.09
CA ALA A 316 21.08 -0.85 -9.80
C ALA A 316 22.41 -0.16 -9.49
N LEU A 317 22.42 1.19 -9.44
CA LEU A 317 23.60 1.93 -8.99
C LEU A 317 24.00 1.56 -7.55
N SER A 318 23.02 1.51 -6.65
CA SER A 318 23.25 1.19 -5.24
C SER A 318 23.84 -0.23 -5.08
N ALA A 319 23.24 -1.22 -5.74
CA ALA A 319 23.72 -2.60 -5.75
C ALA A 319 25.15 -2.72 -6.28
N LEU A 320 25.46 -2.04 -7.40
CA LEU A 320 26.80 -2.04 -7.99
C LEU A 320 27.84 -1.38 -7.07
N ILE A 321 27.52 -0.24 -6.45
CA ILE A 321 28.43 0.43 -5.50
C ILE A 321 28.65 -0.46 -4.28
N ALA A 322 27.59 -1.06 -3.72
CA ALA A 322 27.71 -1.98 -2.59
C ALA A 322 28.58 -3.19 -2.93
N LYS A 323 28.44 -3.73 -4.15
CA LYS A 323 29.26 -4.83 -4.63
C LYS A 323 30.73 -4.45 -4.75
N MET A 324 31.03 -3.31 -5.37
CA MET A 324 32.40 -2.81 -5.49
C MET A 324 33.00 -2.45 -4.13
N ALA A 325 32.21 -2.00 -3.16
CA ALA A 325 32.68 -1.68 -1.81
C ALA A 325 33.22 -2.90 -1.04
N THR A 326 32.89 -4.13 -1.46
CA THR A 326 33.44 -5.36 -0.84
C THR A 326 34.96 -5.50 -1.01
N THR A 327 35.55 -4.84 -2.01
CA THR A 327 36.99 -4.76 -2.25
C THR A 327 37.56 -3.38 -1.87
N ALA A 328 36.83 -2.56 -1.11
CA ALA A 328 37.32 -1.27 -0.66
C ALA A 328 38.66 -1.40 0.07
N ASN A 329 39.59 -0.49 -0.21
CA ASN A 329 40.96 -0.50 0.32
C ASN A 329 41.83 -1.71 -0.08
N THR A 330 41.40 -2.55 -1.02
CA THR A 330 42.22 -3.67 -1.54
C THR A 330 42.83 -3.32 -2.91
N ASP A 331 42.01 -2.83 -3.82
CA ASP A 331 42.40 -2.23 -5.11
C ASP A 331 41.75 -0.84 -5.24
N MET A 332 42.21 -0.02 -6.18
CA MET A 332 41.67 1.34 -6.38
C MET A 332 40.41 1.37 -7.27
N ALA A 333 39.81 0.22 -7.64
CA ALA A 333 38.71 0.21 -8.60
C ALA A 333 37.45 0.85 -8.00
N PHE A 334 37.12 0.50 -6.75
CA PHE A 334 36.01 1.09 -6.01
C PHE A 334 36.18 2.59 -5.80
N GLU A 335 37.35 3.04 -5.33
CA GLU A 335 37.64 4.44 -5.04
C GLU A 335 37.60 5.28 -6.32
N ASN A 336 38.15 4.78 -7.43
CA ASN A 336 38.09 5.47 -8.72
C ASN A 336 36.65 5.55 -9.25
N PHE A 337 35.87 4.49 -9.08
CA PHE A 337 34.46 4.46 -9.47
C PHE A 337 33.63 5.46 -8.68
N LEU A 338 33.73 5.41 -7.34
CA LEU A 338 33.04 6.34 -6.44
C LEU A 338 33.46 7.79 -6.71
N LYS A 339 34.76 8.04 -6.93
CA LYS A 339 35.27 9.36 -7.31
C LYS A 339 34.69 9.87 -8.63
N SER A 340 34.49 8.99 -9.61
CA SER A 340 33.86 9.37 -10.90
C SER A 340 32.41 9.81 -10.71
N ILE A 341 31.66 9.08 -9.88
CA ILE A 341 30.27 9.42 -9.51
C ILE A 341 30.24 10.75 -8.75
N LEU A 342 31.12 10.89 -7.74
CA LEU A 342 31.24 12.09 -6.91
C LEU A 342 31.48 13.33 -7.77
N ILE A 343 32.48 13.30 -8.65
CA ILE A 343 32.82 14.42 -9.53
C ILE A 343 31.63 14.78 -10.42
N SER A 344 31.00 13.79 -11.06
CA SER A 344 29.87 14.03 -11.98
C SER A 344 28.68 14.69 -11.27
N ALA A 345 28.30 14.18 -10.11
CA ALA A 345 27.18 14.72 -9.34
C ALA A 345 27.51 16.06 -8.67
N GLN A 346 28.73 16.23 -8.17
CA GLN A 346 29.20 17.50 -7.60
C GLN A 346 29.23 18.62 -8.66
N THR A 347 29.68 18.34 -9.88
CA THR A 347 29.60 19.31 -10.99
C THR A 347 28.15 19.70 -11.28
N THR A 348 27.23 18.74 -11.30
CA THR A 348 25.80 19.00 -11.50
C THR A 348 25.24 19.92 -10.41
N ILE A 349 25.66 19.74 -9.15
CA ILE A 349 25.26 20.61 -8.04
C ILE A 349 25.89 22.01 -8.18
N ALA A 350 27.18 22.09 -8.48
CA ALA A 350 27.91 23.36 -8.59
C ALA A 350 27.36 24.25 -9.73
N GLU A 351 26.96 23.64 -10.85
CA GLU A 351 26.40 24.32 -12.02
C GLU A 351 24.87 24.50 -11.94
N ALA A 352 24.22 24.04 -10.87
CA ALA A 352 22.78 24.09 -10.74
C ALA A 352 22.27 25.55 -10.74
N THR A 353 21.38 25.85 -11.69
CA THR A 353 20.63 27.12 -11.73
C THR A 353 19.19 26.96 -11.25
N THR A 354 18.75 25.70 -11.12
CA THR A 354 17.40 25.32 -10.70
C THR A 354 17.43 24.25 -9.62
N VAL A 355 16.41 24.22 -8.75
CA VAL A 355 16.30 23.20 -7.69
C VAL A 355 16.23 21.79 -8.28
N ALA A 356 15.58 21.61 -9.44
CA ALA A 356 15.50 20.31 -10.10
C ALA A 356 16.88 19.76 -10.50
N GLN A 357 17.77 20.62 -11.01
CA GLN A 357 19.16 20.24 -11.31
C GLN A 357 19.95 19.90 -10.04
N PHE A 358 19.79 20.71 -8.99
CA PHE A 358 20.42 20.46 -7.70
C PHE A 358 20.00 19.10 -7.12
N VAL A 359 18.68 18.86 -7.02
CA VAL A 359 18.10 17.62 -6.50
C VAL A 359 18.53 16.42 -7.32
N LYS A 360 18.69 16.56 -8.65
CA LYS A 360 19.21 15.49 -9.51
C LYS A 360 20.60 15.04 -9.06
N GLY A 361 21.54 15.98 -8.87
CA GLY A 361 22.89 15.67 -8.39
C GLY A 361 22.89 15.13 -6.96
N ALA A 362 22.12 15.76 -6.07
CA ALA A 362 21.96 15.32 -4.69
C ALA A 362 21.46 13.88 -4.59
N LYS A 363 20.42 13.51 -5.35
CA LYS A 363 19.83 12.16 -5.31
C LYS A 363 20.81 11.07 -5.75
N VAL A 364 21.66 11.34 -6.74
CA VAL A 364 22.74 10.42 -7.16
C VAL A 364 23.69 10.19 -5.98
N LEU A 365 24.14 11.26 -5.32
CA LEU A 365 25.05 11.17 -4.17
C LEU A 365 24.40 10.47 -2.97
N LEU A 366 23.13 10.72 -2.68
CA LEU A 366 22.39 10.03 -1.62
C LEU A 366 22.23 8.54 -1.92
N THR A 367 22.06 8.16 -3.19
CA THR A 367 22.00 6.75 -3.60
C THR A 367 23.34 6.06 -3.37
N ALA A 368 24.44 6.74 -3.74
CA ALA A 368 25.78 6.24 -3.53
C ALA A 368 26.16 6.20 -2.03
N ALA A 369 25.75 7.20 -1.25
CA ALA A 369 25.98 7.23 0.19
C ALA A 369 25.22 6.10 0.91
N ASN A 370 23.98 5.83 0.49
CA ASN A 370 23.19 4.73 1.05
C ASN A 370 23.61 3.34 0.57
N ALA A 371 24.62 3.19 -0.30
CA ALA A 371 25.03 1.88 -0.80
C ALA A 371 25.97 1.13 0.16
N SER A 372 26.92 1.81 0.82
CA SER A 372 27.90 1.18 1.72
C SER A 372 28.42 2.15 2.77
N ASP A 373 29.03 1.64 3.85
CA ASP A 373 29.60 2.49 4.90
C ASP A 373 30.75 3.35 4.38
N GLN A 374 31.65 2.74 3.59
CA GLN A 374 32.80 3.42 3.00
C GLN A 374 32.37 4.51 2.00
N SER A 375 31.34 4.26 1.19
CA SER A 375 30.82 5.27 0.27
C SER A 375 30.11 6.41 1.01
N CYS A 376 29.33 6.10 2.05
CA CYS A 376 28.70 7.11 2.90
C CYS A 376 29.73 8.04 3.53
N ALA A 377 30.74 7.48 4.20
CA ALA A 377 31.75 8.27 4.89
C ALA A 377 32.55 9.15 3.90
N THR A 378 32.90 8.61 2.73
CA THR A 378 33.62 9.34 1.69
C THR A 378 32.80 10.49 1.11
N ILE A 379 31.53 10.24 0.78
CA ILE A 379 30.63 11.27 0.23
C ILE A 379 30.34 12.34 1.27
N THR A 380 30.02 11.99 2.51
CA THR A 380 29.74 12.97 3.57
C THR A 380 30.97 13.84 3.86
N ARG A 381 32.17 13.25 3.95
CA ARG A 381 33.42 14.01 4.15
C ARG A 381 33.68 15.04 3.05
N ALA A 382 33.34 14.71 1.80
CA ALA A 382 33.55 15.59 0.65
C ALA A 382 32.42 16.62 0.48
N MET A 383 31.17 16.18 0.59
CA MET A 383 30.01 16.95 0.15
C MET A 383 29.43 17.86 1.22
N VAL A 384 29.53 17.52 2.52
CA VAL A 384 29.06 18.45 3.56
C VAL A 384 29.84 19.77 3.47
N PRO A 385 31.20 19.81 3.51
CA PRO A 385 31.94 21.06 3.37
C PRO A 385 31.69 21.78 2.03
N ALA A 386 31.58 21.02 0.94
CA ALA A 386 31.34 21.61 -0.38
C ALA A 386 29.95 22.27 -0.48
N THR A 387 28.90 21.64 0.06
CA THR A 387 27.55 22.17 0.08
C THR A 387 27.42 23.35 1.03
N VAL A 388 28.16 23.35 2.15
CA VAL A 388 28.28 24.51 3.05
C VAL A 388 28.89 25.71 2.31
N ALA A 389 30.02 25.51 1.63
CA ALA A 389 30.64 26.56 0.84
C ALA A 389 29.71 27.07 -0.28
N TYR A 390 28.99 26.16 -0.95
CA TYR A 390 27.99 26.51 -1.96
C TYR A 390 26.86 27.38 -1.38
N TYR A 391 26.36 27.04 -0.19
CA TYR A 391 25.37 27.84 0.53
C TYR A 391 25.88 29.25 0.83
N GLU A 392 27.13 29.39 1.31
CA GLU A 392 27.72 30.67 1.70
C GLU A 392 28.02 31.62 0.53
N LEU A 393 28.22 31.08 -0.68
CA LEU A 393 28.41 31.86 -1.91
C LEU A 393 27.16 32.64 -2.35
N LYS A 394 26.08 32.64 -1.55
CA LYS A 394 24.83 33.37 -1.77
C LYS A 394 24.21 33.08 -3.13
N THR A 395 24.09 31.80 -3.45
CA THR A 395 23.31 31.31 -4.60
C THR A 395 21.85 31.71 -4.48
N ALA A 396 21.04 31.46 -5.51
CA ALA A 396 19.61 31.76 -5.48
C ALA A 396 18.94 31.17 -4.21
N PRO A 397 18.01 31.88 -3.54
CA PRO A 397 17.45 31.46 -2.25
C PRO A 397 16.94 30.03 -2.19
N LYS A 398 16.27 29.58 -3.27
CA LYS A 398 15.75 28.22 -3.38
C LYS A 398 16.85 27.14 -3.38
N LEU A 399 18.03 27.46 -3.90
CA LEU A 399 19.19 26.55 -3.91
C LEU A 399 19.88 26.51 -2.55
N GLN A 400 19.91 27.63 -1.83
CA GLN A 400 20.39 27.66 -0.45
C GLN A 400 19.50 26.80 0.46
N ILE A 401 18.18 26.88 0.31
CA ILE A 401 17.25 26.00 1.02
C ILE A 401 17.51 24.52 0.67
N ALA A 402 17.61 24.19 -0.62
CA ALA A 402 17.92 22.82 -1.05
C ALA A 402 19.27 22.30 -0.52
N SER A 403 20.24 23.20 -0.27
CA SER A 403 21.53 22.86 0.31
C SER A 403 21.42 22.41 1.77
N LEU A 404 20.56 23.07 2.56
CA LEU A 404 20.28 22.67 3.94
C LEU A 404 19.62 21.29 3.99
N ASP A 405 18.62 21.06 3.14
CA ASP A 405 17.94 19.76 3.04
C ASP A 405 18.94 18.64 2.68
N PHE A 406 19.81 18.87 1.70
CA PHE A 406 20.81 17.88 1.29
C PHE A 406 21.86 17.60 2.38
N ILE A 407 22.29 18.61 3.14
CA ILE A 407 23.17 18.40 4.30
C ILE A 407 22.48 17.52 5.35
N GLY A 408 21.21 17.79 5.64
CA GLY A 408 20.41 16.95 6.54
C GLY A 408 20.29 15.51 6.03
N ASP A 409 20.08 15.32 4.72
CA ASP A 409 19.97 13.99 4.10
C ASP A 409 21.27 13.20 4.26
N LEU A 410 22.43 13.84 4.05
CA LEU A 410 23.74 13.22 4.25
C LEU A 410 24.01 12.86 5.72
N TYR A 411 23.57 13.71 6.65
CA TYR A 411 23.67 13.42 8.08
C TYR A 411 22.83 12.20 8.46
N GLU A 412 21.57 12.11 8.02
CA GLU A 412 20.73 10.94 8.26
C GLU A 412 21.29 9.66 7.65
N CYS A 413 21.89 9.72 6.45
CA CYS A 413 22.60 8.58 5.87
C CYS A 413 23.72 8.10 6.81
N ALA A 414 24.48 9.03 7.40
CA ALA A 414 25.53 8.69 8.37
C ALA A 414 24.97 8.15 9.69
N VAL A 415 23.86 8.69 10.20
CA VAL A 415 23.16 8.20 11.40
C VAL A 415 22.68 6.77 11.21
N ASN A 416 21.98 6.49 10.11
CA ASN A 416 21.42 5.17 9.81
C ASN A 416 22.50 4.07 9.71
N ARG A 417 23.74 4.47 9.40
CA ARG A 417 24.90 3.58 9.30
C ARG A 417 25.83 3.61 10.53
N GLY A 418 25.51 4.42 11.55
CA GLY A 418 26.35 4.53 12.76
C GLY A 418 27.69 5.27 12.55
N LEU A 419 27.81 6.08 11.50
CA LEU A 419 29.07 6.72 11.07
C LEU A 419 29.25 8.16 11.55
N VAL A 420 28.34 8.68 12.38
CA VAL A 420 28.37 10.09 12.84
C VAL A 420 29.69 10.46 13.50
N SER A 421 30.29 9.53 14.26
CA SER A 421 31.59 9.75 14.92
C SER A 421 32.75 9.95 13.93
N GLU A 422 32.71 9.29 12.77
CA GLU A 422 33.74 9.39 11.74
C GLU A 422 33.65 10.67 10.90
N VAL A 423 32.44 11.20 10.73
CA VAL A 423 32.16 12.41 9.94
C VAL A 423 31.95 13.65 10.82
N LYS A 424 32.23 13.52 12.11
CA LYS A 424 31.96 14.53 13.14
C LYS A 424 32.56 15.91 12.77
N ALA A 425 33.81 15.92 12.32
CA ALA A 425 34.51 17.15 11.93
C ALA A 425 33.81 17.94 10.81
N GLN A 426 33.00 17.28 9.98
CA GLN A 426 32.26 17.92 8.89
C GLN A 426 30.87 18.37 9.33
N VAL A 427 30.23 17.65 10.26
CA VAL A 427 28.83 17.89 10.66
C VAL A 427 28.69 18.79 11.89
N ASP A 428 29.72 18.92 12.72
CA ASP A 428 29.71 19.75 13.94
C ASP A 428 29.39 21.23 13.67
N ASN A 429 29.76 21.75 12.49
CA ASN A 429 29.49 23.14 12.12
C ASN A 429 28.09 23.37 11.51
N VAL A 430 27.32 22.31 11.23
CA VAL A 430 26.00 22.44 10.57
C VAL A 430 25.01 23.27 11.41
N PRO A 431 24.91 23.12 12.74
CA PRO A 431 24.06 23.97 13.56
C PRO A 431 24.34 25.48 13.42
N HIS A 432 25.59 25.91 13.21
CA HIS A 432 25.89 27.33 12.96
C HIS A 432 25.25 27.84 11.65
N ILE A 433 25.19 26.98 10.63
CA ILE A 433 24.59 27.31 9.34
C ILE A 433 23.06 27.33 9.46
N CYS A 434 22.49 26.39 10.22
CA CYS A 434 21.08 26.43 10.60
C CYS A 434 20.75 27.75 11.32
N LEU A 435 21.60 28.20 12.24
CA LEU A 435 21.43 29.49 12.94
C LEU A 435 21.40 30.66 11.95
N ASN A 436 22.37 30.71 11.02
CA ASN A 436 22.41 31.73 9.97
C ASN A 436 21.14 31.73 9.09
N ALA A 437 20.59 30.55 8.79
CA ALA A 437 19.35 30.42 8.03
C ALA A 437 18.14 30.95 8.81
N VAL A 438 18.01 30.58 10.09
CA VAL A 438 16.85 31.00 10.91
C VAL A 438 16.88 32.46 11.32
N SER A 439 18.06 33.09 11.32
CA SER A 439 18.20 34.54 11.53
C SER A 439 17.76 35.38 10.32
N GLN A 440 17.46 34.77 9.17
CA GLN A 440 16.90 35.49 8.03
C GLN A 440 15.41 35.81 8.23
N THR A 441 14.92 36.86 7.58
CA THR A 441 13.53 37.31 7.69
C THR A 441 12.54 36.47 6.86
N SER A 442 13.02 35.66 5.91
CA SER A 442 12.18 34.81 5.08
C SER A 442 11.82 33.52 5.82
N LYS A 443 10.52 33.24 5.89
CA LYS A 443 9.99 32.04 6.54
C LYS A 443 10.54 30.75 5.94
N GLU A 444 10.82 30.73 4.64
CA GLU A 444 11.33 29.54 3.95
C GLU A 444 12.73 29.15 4.45
N TYR A 445 13.60 30.13 4.74
CA TYR A 445 14.90 29.86 5.37
C TYR A 445 14.74 29.43 6.82
N GLN A 446 13.85 30.07 7.57
CA GLN A 446 13.59 29.69 8.96
C GLN A 446 13.10 28.25 9.06
N MET A 447 12.13 27.87 8.22
CA MET A 447 11.64 26.51 8.17
C MET A 447 12.73 25.51 7.77
N ALA A 448 13.54 25.81 6.74
CA ALA A 448 14.62 24.92 6.31
C ALA A 448 15.71 24.77 7.40
N GLY A 449 16.09 25.87 8.06
CA GLY A 449 17.07 25.88 9.13
C GLY A 449 16.62 25.10 10.36
N PHE A 450 15.37 25.29 10.82
CA PHE A 450 14.80 24.53 11.94
C PHE A 450 14.65 23.05 11.61
N LYS A 451 14.15 22.70 10.42
CA LYS A 451 14.06 21.29 9.97
C LYS A 451 15.43 20.62 9.97
N THR A 452 16.43 21.28 9.40
CA THR A 452 17.79 20.74 9.36
C THR A 452 18.37 20.60 10.76
N LEU A 453 18.15 21.57 11.65
CA LEU A 453 18.59 21.50 13.04
C LEU A 453 17.99 20.32 13.80
N ILE A 454 16.70 20.04 13.62
CA ILE A 454 16.05 18.86 14.23
C ILE A 454 16.72 17.58 13.75
N ARG A 455 17.07 17.48 12.46
CA ARG A 455 17.77 16.32 11.90
C ARG A 455 19.19 16.17 12.48
N VAL A 456 19.90 17.28 12.67
CA VAL A 456 21.27 17.30 13.22
C VAL A 456 21.34 17.59 14.73
N GLN A 457 20.28 17.27 15.48
CA GLN A 457 20.15 17.64 16.90
C GLN A 457 21.32 17.17 17.79
N ASP A 458 21.94 16.04 17.48
CA ASP A 458 23.08 15.52 18.26
C ASP A 458 24.31 16.42 18.16
N CYS A 459 24.47 17.14 17.04
CA CYS A 459 25.55 18.10 16.80
C CYS A 459 25.34 19.44 17.52
N LEU A 460 24.14 19.73 18.05
CA LEU A 460 23.88 21.03 18.70
C LEU A 460 24.69 21.16 19.99
N GLY A 461 25.62 22.12 20.03
CA GLY A 461 26.37 22.52 21.21
C GLY A 461 25.61 23.47 22.14
N GLU A 462 26.01 23.52 23.41
CA GLU A 462 25.38 24.34 24.45
C GLU A 462 25.48 25.84 24.14
N GLU A 463 26.59 26.27 23.53
CA GLU A 463 26.90 27.65 23.15
C GLU A 463 25.92 28.24 22.13
N LEU A 464 25.24 27.39 21.36
CA LEU A 464 24.27 27.79 20.35
C LEU A 464 22.82 27.82 20.88
N VAL A 465 22.57 27.24 22.06
CA VAL A 465 21.21 27.14 22.63
C VAL A 465 20.59 28.52 22.82
N LEU A 466 21.31 29.46 23.44
CA LEU A 466 20.78 30.80 23.69
C LEU A 466 20.41 31.52 22.38
N PRO A 467 21.29 31.65 21.37
CA PRO A 467 20.95 32.23 20.07
C PRO A 467 19.69 31.61 19.43
N PHE A 468 19.58 30.28 19.41
CA PHE A 468 18.40 29.62 18.86
C PHE A 468 17.14 29.95 19.64
N VAL A 469 17.20 29.94 20.97
CA VAL A 469 16.08 30.31 21.83
C VAL A 469 15.65 31.76 21.57
N GLU A 470 16.59 32.69 21.34
CA GLU A 470 16.22 34.08 21.01
C GLU A 470 15.41 34.17 19.71
N VAL A 471 15.87 33.50 18.66
CA VAL A 471 15.18 33.46 17.36
C VAL A 471 13.84 32.76 17.46
N LEU A 472 13.77 31.63 18.16
CA LEU A 472 12.55 30.83 18.31
C LEU A 472 11.49 31.58 19.11
N ILE A 473 11.85 32.21 20.23
CA ILE A 473 10.91 33.00 21.02
C ILE A 473 10.43 34.23 20.26
N TYR A 474 11.32 34.92 19.53
CA TYR A 474 10.91 36.02 18.66
C TYR A 474 9.92 35.54 17.58
N THR A 475 10.20 34.40 16.95
CA THR A 475 9.33 33.77 15.96
C THR A 475 7.97 33.41 16.55
N ILE A 476 7.93 32.75 17.71
CA ILE A 476 6.68 32.39 18.39
C ILE A 476 5.83 33.61 18.74
N GLN A 477 6.46 34.71 19.13
CA GLN A 477 5.73 35.94 19.46
C GLN A 477 5.17 36.63 18.22
N ASN A 478 5.93 36.70 17.12
CA ASN A 478 5.63 37.60 16.01
C ASN A 478 5.11 36.91 14.74
N ALA A 479 5.39 35.62 14.53
CA ALA A 479 5.00 34.92 13.31
C ALA A 479 3.48 34.68 13.26
N GLN A 480 2.91 34.77 12.05
CA GLN A 480 1.49 34.52 11.78
C GLN A 480 1.26 33.17 11.08
N ASP A 481 2.34 32.54 10.60
CA ASP A 481 2.30 31.29 9.84
C ASP A 481 2.30 30.08 10.79
N ASN A 482 1.25 29.27 10.75
CA ASN A 482 1.06 28.14 11.67
C ASN A 482 2.10 27.03 11.49
N ASP A 483 2.61 26.82 10.27
CA ASP A 483 3.60 25.79 10.00
C ASP A 483 4.96 26.19 10.61
N LEU A 484 5.32 27.47 10.49
CA LEU A 484 6.50 28.01 11.16
C LEU A 484 6.37 27.98 12.69
N LEU A 485 5.19 28.32 13.22
CA LEU A 485 4.94 28.29 14.67
C LEU A 485 5.05 26.88 15.24
N SER A 486 4.39 25.90 14.61
CA SER A 486 4.43 24.51 15.05
C SER A 486 5.85 23.94 15.01
N LEU A 487 6.59 24.19 13.92
CA LEU A 487 8.00 23.79 13.80
C LEU A 487 8.89 24.49 14.83
N SER A 488 8.60 25.75 15.19
CA SER A 488 9.34 26.47 16.24
C SER A 488 9.11 25.84 17.61
N VAL A 489 7.85 25.47 17.94
CA VAL A 489 7.52 24.76 19.18
C VAL A 489 8.22 23.40 19.22
N GLU A 490 8.18 22.63 18.13
CA GLU A 490 8.88 21.35 17.99
C GLU A 490 10.39 21.50 18.18
N THR A 491 10.99 22.56 17.61
CA THR A 491 12.42 22.83 17.75
C THR A 491 12.79 23.17 19.20
N ILE A 492 12.01 24.01 19.89
CA ILE A 492 12.25 24.28 21.32
C ILE A 492 12.10 22.99 22.13
N HIS A 493 11.08 22.18 21.84
CA HIS A 493 10.84 20.91 22.53
C HIS A 493 12.02 19.93 22.36
N MET A 494 12.57 19.84 21.15
CA MET A 494 13.79 19.07 20.88
C MET A 494 14.98 19.58 21.71
N ILE A 495 15.23 20.90 21.71
CA ILE A 495 16.31 21.51 22.48
C ILE A 495 16.10 21.26 23.99
N ALA A 496 14.86 21.33 24.46
CA ALA A 496 14.49 21.14 25.86
C ALA A 496 14.77 19.72 26.37
N ARG A 497 14.63 18.70 25.52
CA ARG A 497 15.02 17.32 25.87
C ARG A 497 16.53 17.17 26.04
N LYS A 498 17.33 17.92 25.28
CA LYS A 498 18.80 17.86 25.35
C LYS A 498 19.39 18.77 26.43
N PHE A 499 18.79 19.94 26.66
CA PHE A 499 19.28 20.99 27.57
C PHE A 499 18.16 21.49 28.51
N PRO A 500 17.62 20.64 29.41
CA PRO A 500 16.43 20.96 30.19
C PRO A 500 16.64 22.15 31.14
N GLU A 501 17.79 22.24 31.82
CA GLU A 501 18.08 23.32 32.76
C GLU A 501 18.15 24.70 32.08
N LEU A 502 18.76 24.77 30.90
CA LEU A 502 18.84 26.02 30.13
C LEU A 502 17.46 26.47 29.66
N ILE A 503 16.64 25.56 29.14
CA ILE A 503 15.27 25.89 28.72
C ILE A 503 14.39 26.27 29.92
N MET A 504 14.57 25.65 31.08
CA MET A 504 13.87 26.02 32.31
C MET A 504 14.13 27.49 32.65
N ASN A 505 15.39 27.92 32.60
CA ASN A 505 15.79 29.27 32.99
C ASN A 505 15.47 30.32 31.91
N LEU A 506 15.78 30.02 30.63
CA LEU A 506 15.65 30.97 29.54
C LEU A 506 14.19 31.13 29.06
N VAL A 507 13.45 30.02 29.01
CA VAL A 507 12.09 29.98 28.44
C VAL A 507 11.05 29.95 29.54
N VAL A 508 11.00 28.88 30.34
CA VAL A 508 9.87 28.64 31.27
C VAL A 508 9.81 29.69 32.37
N LYS A 509 10.92 29.95 33.08
CA LYS A 509 11.01 30.98 34.13
C LYS A 509 11.42 32.36 33.60
N GLY A 510 11.91 32.42 32.36
CA GLY A 510 12.42 33.64 31.73
C GLY A 510 11.41 34.27 30.78
N LYS A 511 11.69 34.17 29.48
CA LYS A 511 10.98 34.90 28.41
C LYS A 511 9.51 34.52 28.25
N CYS A 512 9.10 33.34 28.73
CA CYS A 512 7.74 32.83 28.69
C CYS A 512 7.16 32.55 30.09
N SER A 513 7.66 33.17 31.16
CA SER A 513 7.03 33.03 32.47
C SER A 513 5.54 33.38 32.41
N ILE A 514 4.71 32.52 33.01
CA ILE A 514 3.25 32.67 33.08
C ILE A 514 2.86 33.93 33.85
N GLU A 515 3.67 34.33 34.83
CA GLU A 515 3.43 35.52 35.65
C GLU A 515 3.63 36.83 34.87
N ASN A 516 4.32 36.81 33.73
CA ASN A 516 4.56 37.99 32.91
C ASN A 516 3.34 38.29 32.04
N ALA A 517 2.39 39.02 32.61
CA ALA A 517 1.18 39.49 31.92
C ALA A 517 1.51 40.28 30.65
N THR A 518 1.10 39.77 29.49
CA THR A 518 1.08 40.52 28.23
C THR A 518 -0.33 41.00 27.93
N GLN A 519 -0.47 42.28 27.58
CA GLN A 519 -1.75 42.84 27.13
C GLN A 519 -2.23 42.23 25.80
N ASP A 520 -1.31 41.65 25.01
CA ASP A 520 -1.63 40.96 23.76
C ASP A 520 -2.04 39.50 24.03
N LYS A 521 -3.35 39.23 23.91
CA LYS A 521 -3.95 37.90 24.11
C LYS A 521 -3.48 36.86 23.10
N ILE A 522 -3.14 37.27 21.86
CA ILE A 522 -2.67 36.34 20.83
C ILE A 522 -1.27 35.86 21.19
N VAL A 523 -0.40 36.79 21.57
CA VAL A 523 0.97 36.46 22.03
C VAL A 523 0.91 35.61 23.29
N PHE A 524 -0.01 35.92 24.21
CA PHE A 524 -0.24 35.11 25.40
C PHE A 524 -0.63 33.67 25.06
N GLN A 525 -1.61 33.46 24.16
CA GLN A 525 -2.02 32.13 23.72
C GLN A 525 -0.87 31.33 23.09
N LYS A 526 -0.04 31.97 22.24
CA LYS A 526 1.13 31.30 21.62
C LYS A 526 2.16 30.87 22.67
N ARG A 527 2.38 31.68 23.71
CA ARG A 527 3.25 31.32 24.84
C ARG A 527 2.68 30.15 25.63
N LEU A 528 1.38 30.17 25.93
CA LEU A 528 0.72 29.06 26.61
C LEU A 528 0.86 27.75 25.83
N ASN A 529 0.65 27.78 24.50
CA ASN A 529 0.82 26.62 23.65
C ASN A 529 2.26 26.05 23.69
N LEU A 530 3.28 26.92 23.75
CA LEU A 530 4.68 26.48 23.93
C LEU A 530 4.88 25.82 25.30
N LEU A 531 4.42 26.47 26.36
CA LEU A 531 4.58 25.97 27.73
C LEU A 531 3.85 24.65 27.92
N THR A 532 2.60 24.52 27.46
CA THR A 532 1.86 23.26 27.57
C THR A 532 2.52 22.14 26.78
N ASN A 533 3.16 22.44 25.64
CA ASN A 533 3.96 21.45 24.92
C ASN A 533 5.17 20.98 25.75
N LEU A 534 5.92 21.92 26.34
CA LEU A 534 7.05 21.61 27.23
C LEU A 534 6.65 20.84 28.49
N ALA A 535 5.43 21.02 28.99
CA ALA A 535 4.92 20.28 30.15
C ALA A 535 4.87 18.75 29.93
N SER A 536 5.01 18.26 28.69
CA SER A 536 5.15 16.83 28.41
C SER A 536 6.51 16.25 28.81
N ILE A 537 7.53 17.09 29.07
CA ILE A 537 8.84 16.66 29.60
C ILE A 537 8.82 16.81 31.12
N ASP A 538 9.27 15.76 31.82
CA ASP A 538 9.20 15.63 33.29
C ASP A 538 9.80 16.82 34.04
N ASP A 539 10.94 17.34 33.56
CA ASP A 539 11.64 18.49 34.17
C ASP A 539 10.77 19.75 34.26
N PHE A 540 9.83 19.95 33.32
CA PHE A 540 8.98 21.15 33.27
C PHE A 540 7.56 20.92 33.77
N THR A 541 7.07 19.66 33.80
CA THR A 541 5.67 19.33 34.08
C THR A 541 5.17 20.02 35.34
N LYS A 542 5.87 19.83 36.47
CA LYS A 542 5.43 20.37 37.76
C LYS A 542 5.27 21.89 37.73
N VAL A 543 6.32 22.59 37.27
CA VAL A 543 6.35 24.06 37.27
C VAL A 543 5.24 24.61 36.39
N ILE A 544 5.05 24.07 35.19
CA ILE A 544 4.08 24.60 34.24
C ILE A 544 2.65 24.26 34.66
N ILE A 545 2.38 23.01 35.03
CA ILE A 545 1.02 22.57 35.38
C ILE A 545 0.54 23.24 36.67
N GLU A 546 1.39 23.36 37.71
CA GLU A 546 0.99 24.00 38.96
C GLU A 546 0.67 25.49 38.77
N GLU A 547 1.45 26.23 37.98
CA GLU A 547 1.15 27.65 37.68
C GLU A 547 -0.13 27.81 36.85
N MET A 548 -0.36 26.96 35.86
CA MET A 548 -1.60 26.96 35.08
C MET A 548 -2.82 26.66 35.95
N LEU A 549 -2.72 25.70 36.87
CA LEU A 549 -3.78 25.36 37.82
C LEU A 549 -4.09 26.51 38.79
N LYS A 550 -3.09 27.31 39.20
CA LYS A 550 -3.33 28.51 40.01
C LYS A 550 -4.22 29.51 39.28
N ILE A 551 -3.98 29.77 38.00
CA ILE A 551 -4.82 30.67 37.18
C ILE A 551 -6.25 30.16 37.09
N ILE A 552 -6.44 28.86 36.82
CA ILE A 552 -7.76 28.23 36.73
C ILE A 552 -8.49 28.32 38.08
N THR A 553 -7.81 27.99 39.18
CA THR A 553 -8.40 27.98 40.53
C THR A 553 -8.76 29.39 41.02
N ALA A 554 -7.95 30.39 40.68
CA ALA A 554 -8.23 31.80 40.96
C ALA A 554 -9.43 32.35 40.17
N ASN A 555 -9.90 31.62 39.15
CA ASN A 555 -10.87 32.08 38.15
C ASN A 555 -10.46 33.42 37.53
N ASP A 556 -9.18 33.50 37.18
CA ASP A 556 -8.64 34.63 36.45
C ASP A 556 -9.32 34.73 35.06
N PRO A 557 -9.54 35.93 34.50
CA PRO A 557 -10.00 36.11 33.12
C PRO A 557 -9.22 35.30 32.07
N ASP A 558 -7.95 34.99 32.34
CA ASP A 558 -7.07 34.23 31.46
C ASP A 558 -7.21 32.70 31.59
N ALA A 559 -8.03 32.20 32.52
CA ALA A 559 -8.26 30.76 32.72
C ALA A 559 -8.78 30.06 31.45
N LEU A 560 -9.59 30.75 30.63
CA LEU A 560 -10.08 30.23 29.35
C LEU A 560 -8.92 29.87 28.41
N HIS A 561 -7.94 30.76 28.29
CA HIS A 561 -6.77 30.61 27.41
C HIS A 561 -5.86 29.48 27.90
N VAL A 562 -5.71 29.33 29.22
CA VAL A 562 -4.96 28.23 29.84
C VAL A 562 -5.62 26.89 29.54
N VAL A 563 -6.94 26.78 29.72
CA VAL A 563 -7.70 25.56 29.43
C VAL A 563 -7.65 25.21 27.94
N GLU A 564 -7.73 26.20 27.05
CA GLU A 564 -7.56 26.03 25.61
C GLU A 564 -6.18 25.45 25.27
N ALA A 565 -5.10 26.02 25.83
CA ALA A 565 -3.74 25.54 25.59
C ALA A 565 -3.50 24.12 26.13
N LEU A 566 -4.03 23.80 27.32
CA LEU A 566 -3.93 22.47 27.92
C LEU A 566 -4.70 21.45 27.10
N SER A 567 -5.94 21.78 26.71
CA SER A 567 -6.78 20.94 25.86
C SER A 567 -6.10 20.65 24.53
N GLY A 568 -5.53 21.66 23.87
CA GLY A 568 -4.85 21.52 22.59
C GLY A 568 -3.66 20.55 22.67
N SER A 569 -2.75 20.80 23.61
CA SER A 569 -1.52 20.00 23.75
C SER A 569 -1.78 18.58 24.24
N ILE A 570 -2.65 18.37 25.25
CA ILE A 570 -2.98 17.02 25.75
C ILE A 570 -3.71 16.18 24.70
N SER A 571 -4.40 16.80 23.74
CA SER A 571 -5.05 16.08 22.63
C SER A 571 -4.05 15.52 21.60
N MET A 572 -2.80 16.00 21.60
CA MET A 572 -1.73 15.58 20.69
C MET A 572 -0.97 14.38 21.23
N ALA A 573 -1.31 13.19 20.74
CA ALA A 573 -0.68 11.93 21.14
C ALA A 573 0.83 11.85 20.81
N SER A 574 1.33 12.66 19.88
CA SER A 574 2.76 12.78 19.56
C SER A 574 3.55 13.52 20.64
N VAL A 575 2.88 14.30 21.49
CA VAL A 575 3.48 15.12 22.55
C VAL A 575 3.19 14.50 23.91
N PHE A 576 1.92 14.19 24.19
CA PHE A 576 1.48 13.59 25.45
C PHE A 576 1.06 12.13 25.26
N THR A 577 1.77 11.23 25.93
CA THR A 577 1.35 9.82 26.03
C THR A 577 0.23 9.66 27.05
N THR A 578 -0.53 8.58 26.94
CA THR A 578 -1.59 8.24 27.89
C THR A 578 -1.05 8.08 29.32
N GLU A 579 0.15 7.52 29.45
CA GLU A 579 0.86 7.39 30.72
C GLU A 579 1.20 8.77 31.31
N LYS A 580 1.67 9.70 30.47
CA LYS A 580 2.04 11.05 30.91
C LYS A 580 0.82 11.84 31.40
N VAL A 581 -0.30 11.77 30.69
CA VAL A 581 -1.56 12.41 31.12
C VAL A 581 -2.05 11.80 32.43
N THR A 582 -1.96 10.47 32.57
CA THR A 582 -2.32 9.76 33.81
C THR A 582 -1.45 10.18 34.99
N GLN A 583 -0.14 10.36 34.77
CA GLN A 583 0.78 10.87 35.77
C GLN A 583 0.40 12.29 36.19
N ILE A 584 0.17 13.19 35.24
CA ILE A 584 -0.20 14.59 35.52
C ILE A 584 -1.46 14.67 36.37
N GLU A 585 -2.50 13.90 36.03
CA GLU A 585 -3.72 13.86 36.83
C GLU A 585 -3.46 13.31 38.24
N SER A 586 -2.60 12.30 38.38
CA SER A 586 -2.30 11.68 39.67
C SER A 586 -1.48 12.58 40.59
N ASP A 587 -0.53 13.34 40.03
CA ASP A 587 0.44 14.12 40.77
C ASP A 587 -0.06 15.55 41.04
N HIS A 588 -0.87 16.13 40.14
CA HIS A 588 -1.28 17.53 40.20
C HIS A 588 -2.80 17.77 40.22
N GLY A 589 -3.63 16.83 39.74
CA GLY A 589 -5.09 16.95 39.73
C GLY A 589 -5.64 18.03 38.79
N LEU A 590 -5.84 17.70 37.51
CA LEU A 590 -6.42 18.60 36.50
C LEU A 590 -7.95 18.63 36.53
N ILE A 591 -8.59 17.50 36.83
CA ILE A 591 -10.04 17.34 36.67
C ILE A 591 -10.84 18.24 37.63
N ASP A 592 -10.48 18.25 38.91
CA ASP A 592 -11.22 19.00 39.94
C ASP A 592 -11.24 20.52 39.68
N PRO A 593 -10.10 21.19 39.43
CA PRO A 593 -10.09 22.64 39.21
C PRO A 593 -10.82 23.03 37.93
N VAL A 594 -10.65 22.26 36.86
CA VAL A 594 -11.29 22.53 35.56
C VAL A 594 -12.80 22.32 35.64
N LEU A 595 -13.29 21.27 36.32
CA LEU A 595 -14.73 21.10 36.55
C LEU A 595 -15.31 22.25 37.39
N THR A 596 -14.61 22.67 38.44
CA THR A 596 -15.05 23.78 39.30
C THR A 596 -15.18 25.08 38.49
N TRP A 597 -14.20 25.36 37.63
CA TRP A 597 -14.24 26.48 36.69
C TRP A 597 -15.41 26.36 35.70
N LEU A 598 -15.61 25.19 35.09
CA LEU A 598 -16.74 24.95 34.18
C LEU A 598 -18.10 25.21 34.84
N TYR A 599 -18.33 24.72 36.07
CA TYR A 599 -19.58 24.97 36.79
C TYR A 599 -19.85 26.47 37.01
N LYS A 600 -18.80 27.28 37.17
CA LYS A 600 -18.92 28.73 37.35
C LYS A 600 -19.26 29.44 36.04
N GLU A 601 -18.60 29.04 34.94
CA GLU A 601 -18.69 29.74 33.66
C GLU A 601 -19.86 29.30 32.77
N ILE A 602 -20.40 28.10 32.95
CA ILE A 602 -21.43 27.53 32.06
C ILE A 602 -22.74 28.35 32.01
N SER A 603 -23.02 29.14 33.04
CA SER A 603 -24.18 30.05 33.05
C SER A 603 -23.95 31.38 32.33
N SER A 604 -22.69 31.81 32.19
CA SER A 604 -22.30 33.13 31.66
C SER A 604 -21.66 33.07 30.27
N SER A 605 -21.15 31.91 29.87
CA SER A 605 -20.41 31.71 28.61
C SER A 605 -21.14 30.78 27.64
N SER A 606 -20.83 30.87 26.34
CA SER A 606 -21.43 29.96 25.35
C SER A 606 -20.80 28.55 25.43
N PRO A 607 -21.53 27.48 25.05
CA PRO A 607 -20.98 26.13 25.02
C PRO A 607 -19.73 25.98 24.16
N GLU A 608 -19.64 26.75 23.07
CA GLU A 608 -18.49 26.74 22.15
C GLU A 608 -17.25 27.32 22.82
N ALA A 609 -17.39 28.39 23.62
CA ALA A 609 -16.28 28.97 24.36
C ALA A 609 -15.70 27.97 25.38
N LEU A 610 -16.55 27.14 26.00
CA LEU A 610 -16.14 26.15 27.00
C LEU A 610 -15.77 24.78 26.40
N ALA A 611 -15.82 24.61 25.08
CA ALA A 611 -15.58 23.33 24.40
C ALA A 611 -14.23 22.68 24.77
N HIS A 612 -13.19 23.49 24.91
CA HIS A 612 -11.85 23.03 25.32
C HIS A 612 -11.84 22.49 26.74
N GLY A 613 -12.63 23.04 27.66
CA GLY A 613 -12.75 22.51 29.02
C GLY A 613 -13.37 21.13 29.04
N TYR A 614 -14.49 20.92 28.33
CA TYR A 614 -15.11 19.61 28.22
C TYR A 614 -14.17 18.58 27.57
N THR A 615 -13.43 18.99 26.55
CA THR A 615 -12.46 18.13 25.84
C THR A 615 -11.27 17.76 26.72
N LEU A 616 -10.72 18.71 27.48
CA LEU A 616 -9.63 18.48 28.42
C LEU A 616 -10.04 17.45 29.49
N ILE A 617 -11.22 17.61 30.10
CA ILE A 617 -11.76 16.63 31.06
C ILE A 617 -11.91 15.26 30.39
N SER A 618 -12.53 15.22 29.21
CA SER A 618 -12.79 13.98 28.50
C SER A 618 -11.52 13.20 28.18
N ASN A 619 -10.51 13.88 27.62
CA ASN A 619 -9.22 13.27 27.27
C ASN A 619 -8.42 12.85 28.50
N THR A 620 -8.49 13.63 29.58
CA THR A 620 -7.83 13.29 30.85
C THR A 620 -8.45 12.03 31.44
N ILE A 621 -9.78 11.98 31.59
CA ILE A 621 -10.50 10.78 32.07
C ILE A 621 -10.22 9.58 31.18
N GLY A 622 -10.29 9.75 29.86
CA GLY A 622 -10.05 8.68 28.89
C GLY A 622 -8.67 8.06 29.00
N SER A 623 -7.69 8.81 29.50
CA SER A 623 -6.33 8.30 29.70
C SER A 623 -6.20 7.41 30.95
N LEU A 624 -7.04 7.63 31.96
CA LEU A 624 -6.94 6.96 33.26
C LEU A 624 -7.30 5.46 33.22
N PRO A 625 -6.78 4.66 34.17
CA PRO A 625 -7.21 3.28 34.38
C PRO A 625 -8.66 3.21 34.91
N PRO A 626 -9.37 2.08 34.71
CA PRO A 626 -10.79 1.93 35.07
C PRO A 626 -11.13 2.32 36.52
N GLU A 627 -10.32 1.90 37.49
CA GLU A 627 -10.55 2.20 38.92
C GLU A 627 -10.54 3.71 39.21
N LYS A 628 -9.63 4.46 38.58
CA LYS A 628 -9.57 5.92 38.73
C LYS A 628 -10.76 6.60 38.04
N GLN A 629 -11.17 6.09 36.87
CA GLN A 629 -12.38 6.57 36.20
C GLN A 629 -13.63 6.39 37.09
N GLU A 630 -13.77 5.24 37.75
CA GLU A 630 -14.88 5.00 38.68
C GLU A 630 -14.89 5.96 39.86
N ASN A 631 -13.72 6.23 40.47
CA ASN A 631 -13.59 7.18 41.57
C ASN A 631 -14.02 8.60 41.17
N ILE A 632 -13.67 9.04 39.95
CA ILE A 632 -14.08 10.33 39.41
C ILE A 632 -15.60 10.37 39.23
N LEU A 633 -16.21 9.31 38.69
CA LEU A 633 -17.67 9.25 38.55
C LEU A 633 -18.38 9.29 39.91
N LEU A 634 -17.89 8.56 40.90
CA LEU A 634 -18.45 8.55 42.26
C LEU A 634 -18.43 9.94 42.89
N LYS A 635 -17.35 10.70 42.65
CA LYS A 635 -17.18 12.06 43.17
C LYS A 635 -18.06 13.11 42.48
N HIS A 636 -18.16 13.08 41.16
CA HIS A 636 -18.74 14.19 40.39
C HIS A 636 -20.16 13.95 39.85
N THR A 637 -20.58 12.70 39.67
CA THR A 637 -21.92 12.37 39.12
C THR A 637 -23.07 12.97 39.93
N PRO A 638 -23.08 12.93 41.28
CA PRO A 638 -24.22 13.44 42.07
C PRO A 638 -24.53 14.92 41.80
N ARG A 639 -23.50 15.78 41.84
CA ARG A 639 -23.65 17.21 41.55
C ARG A 639 -24.06 17.46 40.10
N ALA A 640 -23.47 16.73 39.15
CA ALA A 640 -23.80 16.88 37.74
C ALA A 640 -25.28 16.56 37.45
N LEU A 641 -25.83 15.53 38.08
CA LEU A 641 -27.25 15.17 37.97
C LEU A 641 -28.16 16.21 38.62
N GLU A 642 -27.81 16.70 39.82
CA GLU A 642 -28.59 17.72 40.53
C GLU A 642 -28.70 19.01 39.69
N GLU A 643 -27.57 19.54 39.21
CA GLU A 643 -27.53 20.76 38.40
C GLU A 643 -28.24 20.57 37.05
N CYS A 644 -28.08 19.41 36.41
CA CYS A 644 -28.75 19.09 35.15
C CYS A 644 -30.29 19.00 35.30
N SER A 645 -30.79 18.61 36.48
CA SER A 645 -32.23 18.60 36.75
C SER A 645 -32.83 20.02 36.82
N GLN A 646 -32.02 21.01 37.18
CA GLN A 646 -32.42 22.41 37.25
C GLN A 646 -32.26 23.12 35.90
N ASN A 647 -31.18 22.83 35.17
CA ASN A 647 -30.90 23.41 33.86
C ASN A 647 -30.18 22.39 32.97
N ASP A 648 -30.81 22.05 31.84
CA ASP A 648 -30.32 21.04 30.89
C ASP A 648 -28.92 21.34 30.30
N ILE A 649 -28.41 22.58 30.41
CA ILE A 649 -27.05 22.93 29.97
C ILE A 649 -25.97 22.13 30.68
N TYR A 650 -26.18 21.79 31.96
CA TYR A 650 -25.21 21.01 32.75
C TYR A 650 -25.10 19.56 32.28
N PHE A 651 -25.95 19.11 31.35
CA PHE A 651 -25.77 17.84 30.67
C PHE A 651 -24.42 17.76 29.94
N LEU A 652 -23.83 18.88 29.53
CA LEU A 652 -22.50 18.92 28.93
C LEU A 652 -21.41 18.40 29.88
N ILE A 653 -21.58 18.59 31.20
CA ILE A 653 -20.70 18.01 32.22
C ILE A 653 -20.90 16.51 32.32
N ILE A 654 -22.15 16.04 32.28
CA ILE A 654 -22.44 14.59 32.27
C ILE A 654 -21.81 13.93 31.03
N GLU A 655 -21.93 14.56 29.86
CA GLU A 655 -21.36 14.02 28.63
C GLU A 655 -19.83 13.91 28.70
N CYS A 656 -19.11 14.95 29.16
CA CYS A 656 -17.65 14.88 29.23
C CYS A 656 -17.13 13.89 30.28
N LEU A 657 -17.91 13.59 31.32
CA LEU A 657 -17.58 12.56 32.32
C LEU A 657 -17.78 11.13 31.79
N TYR A 658 -18.84 10.87 31.02
CA TYR A 658 -19.23 9.51 30.62
C TYR A 658 -18.78 9.10 29.20
N ALA A 659 -18.65 10.05 28.28
CA ALA A 659 -18.18 9.79 26.91
C ALA A 659 -16.80 9.10 26.83
N PRO A 660 -15.77 9.47 27.63
CA PRO A 660 -14.43 8.90 27.50
C PRO A 660 -14.19 7.61 28.29
N LEU A 661 -15.19 7.08 29.00
CA LEU A 661 -14.99 5.92 29.87
C LEU A 661 -14.57 4.68 29.09
N ARG A 662 -13.68 3.86 29.68
CA ARG A 662 -13.32 2.54 29.14
C ARG A 662 -14.53 1.60 29.16
N GLN A 663 -14.54 0.62 28.26
CA GLN A 663 -15.65 -0.34 28.12
C GLN A 663 -15.90 -1.17 29.39
N THR A 664 -14.88 -1.36 30.22
CA THR A 664 -14.96 -2.11 31.48
C THR A 664 -15.62 -1.34 32.63
N VAL A 665 -15.72 0.00 32.51
CA VAL A 665 -16.31 0.85 33.55
C VAL A 665 -17.83 0.87 33.38
N TYR A 666 -18.54 0.27 34.34
CA TYR A 666 -19.99 0.24 34.38
C TYR A 666 -20.48 0.13 35.83
N ASN A 667 -21.36 1.05 36.24
CA ASN A 667 -21.96 1.06 37.59
C ASN A 667 -23.48 1.27 37.53
N SER A 668 -24.15 1.22 38.68
CA SER A 668 -25.61 1.36 38.79
C SER A 668 -26.18 2.70 38.31
N LYS A 669 -25.34 3.73 38.11
CA LYS A 669 -25.79 5.04 37.62
C LYS A 669 -25.98 5.07 36.10
N PHE A 670 -25.46 4.11 35.34
CA PHE A 670 -25.56 4.12 33.88
C PHE A 670 -27.01 4.11 33.38
N GLU A 671 -27.92 3.43 34.07
CA GLU A 671 -29.36 3.42 33.76
C GLU A 671 -30.02 4.79 34.00
N GLU A 672 -29.64 5.46 35.08
CA GLU A 672 -30.07 6.82 35.39
C GLU A 672 -29.54 7.81 34.35
N ILE A 673 -28.24 7.74 34.01
CA ILE A 673 -27.64 8.57 32.96
C ILE A 673 -28.30 8.34 31.60
N MET A 674 -28.58 7.09 31.23
CA MET A 674 -29.28 6.76 29.99
C MET A 674 -30.69 7.39 29.98
N THR A 675 -31.41 7.33 31.10
CA THR A 675 -32.74 7.92 31.24
C THR A 675 -32.70 9.45 31.11
N VAL A 676 -31.75 10.11 31.79
CA VAL A 676 -31.53 11.55 31.70
C VAL A 676 -31.16 11.95 30.27
N ALA A 677 -30.21 11.25 29.64
CA ALA A 677 -29.80 11.52 28.27
C ALA A 677 -30.96 11.38 27.28
N LEU A 678 -31.81 10.36 27.43
CA LEU A 678 -33.01 10.20 26.61
C LEU A 678 -34.02 11.33 26.82
N GLY A 679 -34.20 11.80 28.06
CA GLY A 679 -35.02 12.97 28.36
C GLY A 679 -34.49 14.22 27.64
N VAL A 680 -33.22 14.53 27.84
CA VAL A 680 -32.55 15.71 27.27
C VAL A 680 -32.55 15.68 25.74
N ALA A 681 -32.21 14.55 25.12
CA ALA A 681 -32.20 14.40 23.66
C ALA A 681 -33.56 14.71 23.01
N LEU A 682 -34.66 14.37 23.69
CA LEU A 682 -36.02 14.52 23.17
C LEU A 682 -36.68 15.84 23.56
N GLN A 683 -36.32 16.42 24.71
CA GLN A 683 -37.05 17.53 25.31
C GLN A 683 -36.30 18.87 25.28
N SER A 684 -34.97 18.87 25.35
CA SER A 684 -34.18 20.12 25.40
C SER A 684 -34.41 20.99 24.16
N ASP A 685 -34.52 22.30 24.34
CA ASP A 685 -34.63 23.25 23.24
C ASP A 685 -33.26 23.68 22.68
N LYS A 686 -32.16 23.40 23.41
CA LYS A 686 -30.79 23.74 23.01
C LYS A 686 -30.19 22.65 22.12
N ASP A 687 -29.86 23.00 20.88
CA ASP A 687 -29.41 22.01 19.88
C ASP A 687 -28.08 21.33 20.23
N VAL A 688 -27.12 22.10 20.75
CA VAL A 688 -25.82 21.59 21.22
C VAL A 688 -26.03 20.54 22.31
N VAL A 689 -26.89 20.83 23.28
CA VAL A 689 -27.21 19.93 24.40
C VAL A 689 -27.90 18.66 23.92
N ARG A 690 -28.90 18.77 23.04
CA ARG A 690 -29.57 17.60 22.43
C ARG A 690 -28.59 16.71 21.68
N THR A 691 -27.70 17.31 20.89
CA THR A 691 -26.71 16.56 20.11
C THR A 691 -25.77 15.79 21.02
N LYS A 692 -25.26 16.43 22.08
CA LYS A 692 -24.41 15.77 23.08
C LYS A 692 -25.15 14.65 23.83
N ALA A 693 -26.44 14.79 24.08
CA ALA A 693 -27.26 13.71 24.64
C ALA A 693 -27.41 12.52 23.69
N CYS A 694 -27.69 12.74 22.40
CA CYS A 694 -27.70 11.68 21.39
C CYS A 694 -26.34 10.98 21.27
N VAL A 695 -25.26 11.75 21.30
CA VAL A 695 -23.89 11.24 21.27
C VAL A 695 -23.60 10.39 22.50
N LEU A 696 -23.97 10.83 23.70
CA LEU A 696 -23.75 10.06 24.92
C LEU A 696 -24.52 8.72 24.88
N ILE A 697 -25.79 8.75 24.46
CA ILE A 697 -26.59 7.52 24.25
C ILE A 697 -25.86 6.56 23.30
N ALA A 698 -25.34 7.06 22.18
CA ALA A 698 -24.55 6.27 21.25
C ALA A 698 -23.28 5.69 21.89
N HIS A 699 -22.55 6.45 22.71
CA HIS A 699 -21.38 5.96 23.43
C HIS A 699 -21.73 4.84 24.41
N LEU A 700 -22.80 5.01 25.19
CA LEU A 700 -23.25 4.01 26.15
C LEU A 700 -23.62 2.70 25.44
N LEU A 701 -24.40 2.76 24.35
CA LEU A 701 -24.77 1.59 23.56
C LEU A 701 -23.58 0.93 22.86
N ASN A 702 -22.65 1.74 22.33
CA ASN A 702 -21.46 1.25 21.64
C ASN A 702 -20.53 0.48 22.59
N LYS A 703 -20.24 1.07 23.75
CA LYS A 703 -19.25 0.56 24.72
C LYS A 703 -19.77 -0.53 25.65
N ALA A 704 -21.09 -0.64 25.84
CA ALA A 704 -21.68 -1.64 26.71
C ALA A 704 -21.22 -3.07 26.35
N GLU A 705 -20.82 -3.82 27.38
CA GLU A 705 -20.51 -5.24 27.28
C GLU A 705 -21.72 -6.04 26.77
N HIS A 706 -21.43 -7.15 26.07
CA HIS A 706 -22.48 -8.04 25.60
C HIS A 706 -23.23 -8.68 26.78
N GLY A 707 -24.51 -9.02 26.58
CA GLY A 707 -25.38 -9.61 27.60
C GLY A 707 -26.21 -8.57 28.35
N GLN A 708 -26.45 -8.83 29.64
CA GLN A 708 -27.47 -8.14 30.45
C GLN A 708 -27.29 -6.61 30.51
N LYS A 709 -26.05 -6.10 30.63
CA LYS A 709 -25.77 -4.66 30.68
C LYS A 709 -26.24 -3.92 29.43
N PHE A 710 -25.99 -4.49 28.26
CA PHE A 710 -26.47 -3.93 26.98
C PHE A 710 -27.98 -4.08 26.83
N GLU A 711 -28.53 -5.24 27.17
CA GLU A 711 -29.98 -5.50 27.07
C GLU A 711 -30.79 -4.51 27.91
N LEU A 712 -30.36 -4.22 29.13
CA LEU A 712 -31.03 -3.27 30.02
C LEU A 712 -31.04 -1.84 29.45
N LEU A 713 -29.88 -1.34 29.01
CA LEU A 713 -29.79 -0.02 28.36
C LEU A 713 -30.64 0.05 27.08
N TYR A 714 -30.66 -1.03 26.31
CA TYR A 714 -31.41 -1.11 25.07
C TYR A 714 -32.94 -1.20 25.30
N GLU A 715 -33.38 -1.88 26.36
CA GLU A 715 -34.79 -1.93 26.73
C GLU A 715 -35.28 -0.60 27.33
N LEU A 716 -34.45 0.13 28.10
CA LEU A 716 -34.75 1.51 28.51
C LEU A 716 -34.95 2.42 27.29
N LEU A 717 -34.05 2.34 26.31
CA LEU A 717 -34.15 3.05 25.04
C LEU A 717 -35.47 2.76 24.33
N LYS A 718 -35.78 1.47 24.10
CA LYS A 718 -37.01 1.06 23.42
C LYS A 718 -38.26 1.52 24.16
N THR A 719 -38.30 1.30 25.48
CA THR A 719 -39.45 1.65 26.31
C THR A 719 -39.72 3.14 26.19
N ARG A 720 -38.70 3.97 26.36
CA ARG A 720 -38.85 5.43 26.23
C ARG A 720 -39.33 5.83 24.84
N LEU A 721 -38.72 5.32 23.78
CA LEU A 721 -39.09 5.68 22.41
C LEU A 721 -40.46 5.14 21.98
N SER A 722 -40.96 4.09 22.63
CA SER A 722 -42.31 3.57 22.39
C SER A 722 -43.41 4.52 22.90
N THR A 723 -43.10 5.34 23.91
CA THR A 723 -44.03 6.32 24.51
C THR A 723 -44.09 7.66 23.75
N CYS A 724 -43.22 7.88 22.76
CA CYS A 724 -43.15 9.13 22.02
C CYS A 724 -44.32 9.28 21.03
N ASN A 725 -44.98 10.45 21.03
CA ASN A 725 -45.98 10.78 20.03
C ASN A 725 -45.33 11.07 18.67
N ARG A 726 -45.57 10.21 17.69
CA ARG A 726 -44.99 10.32 16.34
C ARG A 726 -45.71 11.32 15.43
N GLU A 727 -46.77 11.95 15.92
CA GLU A 727 -47.49 13.03 15.23
C GLU A 727 -47.02 14.42 15.68
N ASP A 728 -46.13 14.50 16.68
CA ASP A 728 -45.55 15.76 17.13
C ASP A 728 -44.45 16.24 16.16
N GLU A 729 -44.75 17.31 15.42
CA GLU A 729 -43.86 17.93 14.43
C GLU A 729 -42.52 18.42 15.01
N LYS A 730 -42.46 18.75 16.32
CA LYS A 730 -41.20 19.15 16.97
C LYS A 730 -40.37 17.95 17.39
N LEU A 731 -41.02 16.83 17.72
CA LEU A 731 -40.36 15.62 18.23
C LEU A 731 -39.78 14.76 17.10
N CYS A 732 -40.47 14.66 15.96
CA CYS A 732 -40.04 13.84 14.83
C CYS A 732 -38.61 14.17 14.34
N PRO A 733 -38.23 15.44 14.12
CA PRO A 733 -36.85 15.82 13.82
C PRO A 733 -35.82 15.31 14.85
N ARG A 734 -36.14 15.43 16.15
CA ARG A 734 -35.26 15.00 17.26
C ARG A 734 -35.08 13.48 17.27
N LEU A 735 -36.16 12.74 17.00
CA LEU A 735 -36.14 11.28 16.88
C LEU A 735 -35.27 10.81 15.72
N ILE A 736 -35.33 11.47 14.56
CA ILE A 736 -34.54 11.09 13.37
C ILE A 736 -33.04 11.24 13.67
N THR A 737 -32.63 12.34 14.27
CA THR A 737 -31.23 12.56 14.68
C THR A 737 -30.76 11.50 15.67
N LEU A 738 -31.60 11.18 16.67
CA LEU A 738 -31.31 10.13 17.65
C LEU A 738 -31.19 8.75 16.99
N TYR A 739 -32.07 8.41 16.03
CA TYR A 739 -31.98 7.17 15.27
C TYR A 739 -30.67 7.08 14.49
N GLY A 740 -30.20 8.19 13.90
CA GLY A 740 -28.89 8.26 13.24
C GLY A 740 -27.75 7.86 14.17
N TRP A 741 -27.65 8.49 15.34
CA TRP A 741 -26.62 8.18 16.34
C TRP A 741 -26.71 6.75 16.89
N ILE A 742 -27.92 6.25 17.16
CA ILE A 742 -28.14 4.86 17.58
C ILE A 742 -27.68 3.90 16.49
N THR A 743 -28.13 4.09 15.24
CA THR A 743 -27.77 3.23 14.11
C THR A 743 -26.26 3.20 13.93
N LYS A 744 -25.61 4.35 13.96
CA LYS A 744 -24.15 4.47 13.87
C LYS A 744 -23.45 3.70 14.98
N SER A 745 -23.88 3.88 16.23
CA SER A 745 -23.27 3.21 17.39
C SER A 745 -23.35 1.68 17.30
N LEU A 746 -24.51 1.16 16.89
CA LEU A 746 -24.80 -0.27 16.78
C LEU A 746 -24.08 -0.89 15.57
N LEU A 747 -24.02 -0.16 14.46
CA LEU A 747 -23.29 -0.56 13.26
C LEU A 747 -21.78 -0.63 13.54
N MET A 748 -21.20 0.42 14.16
CA MET A 748 -19.77 0.48 14.47
C MET A 748 -19.37 -0.61 15.47
N ARG A 749 -20.21 -0.97 16.44
CA ARG A 749 -19.93 -2.10 17.35
C ARG A 749 -20.24 -3.49 16.74
N GLY A 750 -20.74 -3.56 15.51
CA GLY A 750 -21.06 -4.82 14.81
C GLY A 750 -22.36 -5.51 15.25
N SER A 751 -23.26 -4.83 15.97
CA SER A 751 -24.54 -5.39 16.42
C SER A 751 -25.58 -5.47 15.31
N GLU A 752 -26.25 -6.62 15.14
CA GLU A 752 -27.37 -6.80 14.17
C GLU A 752 -28.53 -5.83 14.39
N MET A 753 -28.69 -5.29 15.61
CA MET A 753 -29.79 -4.40 15.94
C MET A 753 -29.78 -3.08 15.16
N PHE A 754 -28.65 -2.70 14.56
CA PHE A 754 -28.59 -1.52 13.69
C PHE A 754 -29.60 -1.62 12.53
N LEU A 755 -29.89 -2.84 12.04
CA LEU A 755 -30.79 -3.07 10.92
C LEU A 755 -32.19 -2.51 11.19
N PHE A 756 -32.71 -2.70 12.41
CA PHE A 756 -34.02 -2.20 12.81
C PHE A 756 -34.09 -0.67 12.74
N TRP A 757 -33.04 0.02 13.21
CA TRP A 757 -32.98 1.47 13.21
C TRP A 757 -32.72 2.03 11.82
N LEU A 758 -31.86 1.37 11.04
CA LEU A 758 -31.65 1.72 9.64
C LEU A 758 -32.93 1.58 8.81
N GLN A 759 -33.71 0.52 9.01
CA GLN A 759 -35.01 0.35 8.36
C GLN A 759 -35.97 1.51 8.66
N LYS A 760 -35.99 2.03 9.89
CA LYS A 760 -36.77 3.22 10.24
C LYS A 760 -36.29 4.44 9.46
N ILE A 761 -34.98 4.68 9.40
CA ILE A 761 -34.39 5.82 8.67
C ILE A 761 -34.67 5.71 7.17
N VAL A 762 -34.47 4.53 6.58
CA VAL A 762 -34.74 4.30 5.15
C VAL A 762 -36.23 4.50 4.84
N GLY A 763 -37.13 4.01 5.70
CA GLY A 763 -38.57 4.26 5.55
C GLY A 763 -38.95 5.75 5.59
N ILE A 764 -38.18 6.60 6.27
CA ILE A 764 -38.42 8.05 6.32
C ILE A 764 -38.09 8.73 4.98
N LEU A 765 -37.24 8.13 4.15
CA LEU A 765 -36.90 8.69 2.83
C LEU A 765 -38.11 8.74 1.89
N SER A 766 -39.15 7.93 2.09
CA SER A 766 -40.41 8.01 1.31
C SER A 766 -41.42 9.01 1.90
N THR A 767 -41.12 9.64 3.03
CA THR A 767 -41.99 10.63 3.68
C THR A 767 -41.58 12.05 3.29
N ALA A 768 -42.38 12.73 2.46
CA ALA A 768 -42.04 14.03 1.89
C ALA A 768 -41.58 15.08 2.92
N GLN A 769 -42.24 15.15 4.08
CA GLN A 769 -41.91 16.12 5.14
C GLN A 769 -40.53 15.91 5.76
N TYR A 770 -40.05 14.67 5.85
CA TYR A 770 -38.85 14.31 6.64
C TYR A 770 -37.74 13.66 5.82
N CYS A 771 -37.93 13.44 4.52
CA CYS A 771 -36.97 12.75 3.67
C CYS A 771 -35.58 13.39 3.67
N GLY A 772 -35.48 14.72 3.72
CA GLY A 772 -34.20 15.42 3.86
C GLY A 772 -33.48 15.12 5.17
N MET A 773 -34.22 15.02 6.28
CA MET A 773 -33.65 14.62 7.58
C MET A 773 -33.23 13.15 7.58
N GLY A 774 -33.97 12.29 6.88
CA GLY A 774 -33.57 10.90 6.65
C GLY A 774 -32.22 10.82 5.92
N ALA A 775 -32.01 11.63 4.88
CA ALA A 775 -30.74 11.70 4.17
C ALA A 775 -29.60 12.22 5.07
N GLU A 776 -29.84 13.24 5.89
CA GLU A 776 -28.84 13.74 6.85
C GLU A 776 -28.53 12.71 7.96
N ALA A 777 -29.48 11.87 8.37
CA ALA A 777 -29.20 10.76 9.29
C ALA A 777 -28.28 9.71 8.64
N ILE A 778 -28.44 9.42 7.35
CA ILE A 778 -27.51 8.55 6.60
C ILE A 778 -26.13 9.19 6.51
N ARG A 779 -26.05 10.50 6.23
CA ARG A 779 -24.79 11.26 6.25
C ARG A 779 -24.08 11.12 7.59
N LEU A 780 -24.81 11.32 8.69
CA LEU A 780 -24.30 11.20 10.05
C LEU A 780 -23.73 9.80 10.31
N ILE A 781 -24.43 8.74 9.88
CA ILE A 781 -23.94 7.36 10.04
C ILE A 781 -22.60 7.17 9.31
N MET A 782 -22.46 7.69 8.09
CA MET A 782 -21.27 7.51 7.25
C MET A 782 -20.09 8.43 7.60
N THR A 783 -20.35 9.60 8.19
CA THR A 783 -19.33 10.62 8.49
C THR A 783 -18.45 10.21 9.66
N GLU A 784 -17.13 10.33 9.57
CA GLU A 784 -16.26 10.17 10.74
C GLU A 784 -16.31 11.43 11.60
N HIS A 785 -16.44 11.26 12.91
CA HIS A 785 -16.47 12.37 13.86
C HIS A 785 -15.19 12.31 14.70
N PRO A 786 -14.27 13.28 14.57
CA PRO A 786 -13.00 13.24 15.29
C PRO A 786 -13.18 13.30 16.81
N ASP A 787 -14.25 13.93 17.27
CA ASP A 787 -14.51 14.18 18.70
C ASP A 787 -15.44 13.15 19.35
N HIS A 788 -16.04 12.23 18.57
CA HIS A 788 -17.09 11.33 19.03
C HIS A 788 -17.01 9.93 18.41
N LEU A 789 -17.35 8.89 19.17
CA LEU A 789 -17.39 7.49 18.70
C LEU A 789 -16.08 7.05 18.03
N ASN A 790 -14.96 7.50 18.59
CA ASN A 790 -13.62 7.22 18.07
C ASN A 790 -12.83 6.32 19.04
N PRO A 791 -11.66 5.79 18.62
CA PRO A 791 -10.84 4.95 19.48
C PRO A 791 -10.29 5.66 20.72
N LYS A 792 -10.04 6.99 20.66
CA LYS A 792 -9.55 7.76 21.83
C LYS A 792 -10.56 7.77 22.99
N GLN A 793 -11.85 7.63 22.68
CA GLN A 793 -12.93 7.52 23.66
C GLN A 793 -13.30 6.06 24.01
N HIS A 794 -12.44 5.11 23.64
CA HIS A 794 -12.61 3.67 23.91
C HIS A 794 -13.84 3.04 23.23
N CYS A 795 -14.35 3.65 22.15
CA CYS A 795 -15.46 3.10 21.38
C CYS A 795 -15.03 1.89 20.52
N ARG A 796 -15.96 0.95 20.34
CA ARG A 796 -15.82 -0.22 19.46
C ARG A 796 -16.06 0.19 18.01
N ILE A 797 -15.11 -0.14 17.13
CA ILE A 797 -15.18 0.11 15.70
C ILE A 797 -14.84 -1.18 14.94
N SER A 798 -15.83 -1.74 14.25
CA SER A 798 -15.67 -2.87 13.35
C SER A 798 -15.04 -2.43 12.04
N LEU A 799 -13.97 -3.09 11.59
CA LEU A 799 -13.18 -2.70 10.41
C LEU A 799 -14.04 -2.51 9.14
N LEU A 800 -15.06 -3.35 8.94
CA LEU A 800 -15.86 -3.40 7.71
C LEU A 800 -17.23 -2.73 7.85
N TYR A 801 -17.45 -1.89 8.87
CA TYR A 801 -18.78 -1.33 9.15
C TYR A 801 -19.34 -0.49 7.98
N LYS A 802 -18.49 0.20 7.21
CA LYS A 802 -18.90 0.97 6.02
C LYS A 802 -19.33 0.07 4.86
N GLN A 803 -18.63 -1.04 4.63
CA GLN A 803 -19.01 -2.04 3.64
C GLN A 803 -20.35 -2.69 4.01
N ARG A 804 -20.47 -3.13 5.27
CA ARG A 804 -21.72 -3.70 5.80
C ARG A 804 -22.89 -2.73 5.68
N MET A 805 -22.65 -1.45 5.91
CA MET A 805 -23.64 -0.39 5.71
C MET A 805 -24.06 -0.25 4.25
N PHE A 806 -23.12 -0.23 3.31
CA PHE A 806 -23.42 -0.21 1.87
C PHE A 806 -24.30 -1.40 1.45
N GLU A 807 -23.90 -2.62 1.81
CA GLU A 807 -24.64 -3.85 1.45
C GLU A 807 -26.07 -3.84 2.02
N THR A 808 -26.19 -3.47 3.30
CA THR A 808 -27.50 -3.43 3.99
C THR A 808 -28.38 -2.31 3.44
N PHE A 809 -27.83 -1.11 3.26
CA PHE A 809 -28.55 0.04 2.72
C PHE A 809 -29.03 -0.24 1.30
N SER A 810 -28.18 -0.82 0.44
CA SER A 810 -28.55 -1.19 -0.93
C SER A 810 -29.77 -2.12 -0.96
N GLY A 811 -29.77 -3.17 -0.15
CA GLY A 811 -30.90 -4.10 -0.07
C GLY A 811 -32.20 -3.47 0.45
N LEU A 812 -32.11 -2.48 1.35
CA LEU A 812 -33.27 -1.75 1.86
C LEU A 812 -33.79 -0.69 0.87
N ALA A 813 -32.88 0.02 0.21
CA ALA A 813 -33.19 1.06 -0.76
C ALA A 813 -33.89 0.50 -2.00
N GLU A 814 -33.46 -0.68 -2.48
CA GLU A 814 -34.16 -1.38 -3.58
C GLU A 814 -35.62 -1.71 -3.24
N LYS A 815 -35.88 -2.15 -1.99
CA LYS A 815 -37.25 -2.39 -1.52
C LYS A 815 -38.09 -1.12 -1.41
N LEU A 816 -37.45 0.01 -1.13
CA LEU A 816 -38.10 1.31 -0.98
C LEU A 816 -38.43 1.97 -2.33
N LYS A 817 -37.73 1.61 -3.41
CA LYS A 817 -37.79 2.27 -4.72
C LYS A 817 -39.22 2.50 -5.24
N ALA A 818 -40.12 1.54 -5.04
CA ALA A 818 -41.53 1.65 -5.45
C ALA A 818 -42.34 2.71 -4.70
N SER A 819 -41.90 3.14 -3.52
CA SER A 819 -42.55 4.15 -2.69
C SER A 819 -41.95 5.55 -2.85
N ILE A 820 -40.93 5.71 -3.72
CA ILE A 820 -40.30 7.01 -3.97
C ILE A 820 -41.13 7.83 -4.96
N THR A 821 -41.44 9.05 -4.57
CA THR A 821 -42.21 10.03 -5.35
C THR A 821 -41.29 11.13 -5.90
N PRO A 822 -41.71 11.92 -6.90
CA PRO A 822 -40.92 13.06 -7.38
C PRO A 822 -40.48 14.03 -6.27
N ALA A 823 -41.30 14.21 -5.23
CA ALA A 823 -41.01 15.07 -4.09
C ALA A 823 -39.93 14.52 -3.15
N THR A 824 -39.67 13.21 -3.16
CA THR A 824 -38.72 12.53 -2.26
C THR A 824 -37.47 12.03 -2.99
N ARG A 825 -37.50 11.99 -4.32
CA ARG A 825 -36.45 11.41 -5.16
C ARG A 825 -35.07 12.05 -4.97
N GLU A 826 -35.00 13.37 -4.85
CA GLU A 826 -33.71 14.07 -4.64
C GLU A 826 -33.04 13.62 -3.34
N ASN A 827 -33.78 13.58 -2.22
CA ASN A 827 -33.24 13.18 -0.93
C ASN A 827 -32.92 11.68 -0.87
N TYR A 828 -33.67 10.85 -1.59
CA TYR A 828 -33.34 9.44 -1.78
C TYR A 828 -31.98 9.27 -2.49
N LEU A 829 -31.74 9.99 -3.60
CA LEU A 829 -30.46 9.95 -4.30
C LEU A 829 -29.31 10.59 -3.50
N LEU A 830 -29.60 11.65 -2.74
CA LEU A 830 -28.64 12.26 -1.83
C LEU A 830 -28.17 11.26 -0.75
N SER A 831 -29.08 10.44 -0.22
CA SER A 831 -28.71 9.40 0.74
C SER A 831 -27.80 8.32 0.13
N TRP A 832 -28.01 7.97 -1.15
CA TRP A 832 -27.10 7.12 -1.90
C TRP A 832 -25.73 7.76 -2.05
N ALA A 833 -25.65 9.05 -2.41
CA ALA A 833 -24.38 9.76 -2.51
C ALA A 833 -23.60 9.69 -1.19
N TYR A 834 -24.23 9.93 -0.04
CA TYR A 834 -23.54 9.83 1.25
C TYR A 834 -23.00 8.43 1.57
N VAL A 835 -23.67 7.36 1.13
CA VAL A 835 -23.17 5.98 1.29
C VAL A 835 -22.03 5.69 0.31
N LEU A 836 -22.18 6.10 -0.95
CA LEU A 836 -21.22 5.86 -2.02
C LEU A 836 -19.89 6.58 -1.79
N ASP A 837 -19.93 7.81 -1.26
CA ASP A 837 -18.75 8.61 -0.91
C ASP A 837 -17.77 7.87 0.01
N LYS A 838 -18.30 7.01 0.87
CA LYS A 838 -17.52 6.27 1.88
C LYS A 838 -17.41 4.78 1.58
N ALA A 839 -17.90 4.32 0.42
CA ALA A 839 -17.81 2.93 0.01
C ALA A 839 -16.42 2.60 -0.57
N PRO A 840 -15.82 1.44 -0.25
CA PRO A 840 -14.56 1.04 -0.85
C PRO A 840 -14.67 0.88 -2.37
N LYS A 841 -13.67 1.35 -3.12
CA LYS A 841 -13.65 1.29 -4.61
C LYS A 841 -13.84 -0.13 -5.15
N VAL A 842 -13.30 -1.14 -4.47
CA VAL A 842 -13.48 -2.57 -4.84
C VAL A 842 -14.95 -2.99 -4.77
N VAL A 843 -15.67 -2.56 -3.73
CA VAL A 843 -17.10 -2.83 -3.57
C VAL A 843 -17.91 -2.14 -4.67
N LEU A 844 -17.58 -0.88 -4.96
CA LEU A 844 -18.21 -0.12 -6.05
C LEU A 844 -18.02 -0.80 -7.40
N LYS A 845 -16.81 -1.28 -7.72
CA LYS A 845 -16.52 -2.00 -8.97
C LYS A 845 -17.38 -3.27 -9.11
N ASN A 846 -17.50 -4.06 -8.04
CA ASN A 846 -18.26 -5.30 -8.06
C ASN A 846 -19.77 -5.08 -8.22
N GLU A 847 -20.27 -3.93 -7.79
CA GLU A 847 -21.70 -3.56 -7.83
C GLU A 847 -22.01 -2.47 -8.87
N ALA A 848 -21.12 -2.25 -9.83
CA ALA A 848 -21.21 -1.15 -10.81
C ALA A 848 -22.53 -1.15 -11.59
N THR A 849 -23.03 -2.33 -11.97
CA THR A 849 -24.29 -2.47 -12.73
C THR A 849 -25.52 -1.98 -11.95
N LYS A 850 -25.52 -2.11 -10.63
CA LYS A 850 -26.60 -1.61 -9.77
C LYS A 850 -26.44 -0.12 -9.45
N VAL A 851 -25.20 0.34 -9.24
CA VAL A 851 -24.90 1.69 -8.77
C VAL A 851 -24.89 2.72 -9.91
N ALA A 852 -24.40 2.36 -11.10
CA ALA A 852 -24.26 3.30 -12.21
C ALA A 852 -25.57 4.03 -12.58
N PRO A 853 -26.75 3.36 -12.68
CA PRO A 853 -28.02 4.05 -12.92
C PRO A 853 -28.36 5.09 -11.85
N ILE A 854 -28.07 4.80 -10.58
CA ILE A 854 -28.35 5.69 -9.45
C ILE A 854 -27.50 6.96 -9.54
N VAL A 855 -26.22 6.79 -9.85
CA VAL A 855 -25.26 7.89 -10.03
C VAL A 855 -25.63 8.74 -11.24
N ILE A 856 -26.08 8.12 -12.33
CA ILE A 856 -26.53 8.83 -13.54
C ILE A 856 -27.79 9.65 -13.25
N ASP A 857 -28.79 9.07 -12.59
CA ASP A 857 -30.01 9.77 -12.17
C ASP A 857 -29.68 10.96 -11.24
N ALA A 858 -28.71 10.79 -10.34
CA ALA A 858 -28.28 11.83 -9.42
C ALA A 858 -27.67 13.06 -10.12
N LEU A 859 -27.13 12.90 -11.34
CA LEU A 859 -26.60 14.02 -12.10
C LEU A 859 -27.68 15.02 -12.51
N GLU A 860 -28.95 14.63 -12.64
CA GLU A 860 -30.03 15.51 -13.10
C GLU A 860 -30.31 16.69 -12.14
N TYR A 861 -29.91 16.56 -10.89
CA TYR A 861 -30.16 17.53 -9.83
C TYR A 861 -29.01 18.54 -9.65
N GLU A 862 -29.27 19.58 -8.87
CA GLU A 862 -28.34 20.70 -8.66
C GLU A 862 -27.69 20.71 -7.27
N ASN A 863 -27.89 19.67 -6.46
CA ASN A 863 -27.28 19.54 -5.14
C ASN A 863 -25.76 19.31 -5.25
N LYS A 864 -24.97 20.21 -4.65
CA LYS A 864 -23.50 20.21 -4.76
C LYS A 864 -22.87 18.90 -4.27
N ASP A 865 -23.25 18.43 -3.09
CA ASP A 865 -22.60 17.30 -2.43
C ASP A 865 -22.92 16.00 -3.20
N MET A 866 -24.17 15.84 -3.62
CA MET A 866 -24.57 14.72 -4.48
C MET A 866 -23.82 14.72 -5.81
N LEU A 867 -23.68 15.88 -6.47
CA LEU A 867 -22.98 15.99 -7.74
C LEU A 867 -21.50 15.64 -7.62
N LEU A 868 -20.82 16.10 -6.56
CA LEU A 868 -19.40 15.81 -6.36
C LEU A 868 -19.15 14.31 -6.25
N VAL A 869 -19.93 13.62 -5.41
CA VAL A 869 -19.82 12.17 -5.24
C VAL A 869 -20.20 11.44 -6.51
N SER A 870 -21.30 11.84 -7.15
CA SER A 870 -21.80 11.18 -8.36
C SER A 870 -20.79 11.28 -9.50
N LEU A 871 -20.16 12.45 -9.69
CA LEU A 871 -19.11 12.62 -10.69
C LEU A 871 -17.88 11.79 -10.37
N GLU A 872 -17.44 11.73 -9.11
CA GLU A 872 -16.30 10.91 -8.71
C GLU A 872 -16.54 9.42 -8.94
N VAL A 873 -17.70 8.91 -8.52
CA VAL A 873 -18.08 7.50 -8.72
C VAL A 873 -18.25 7.17 -10.19
N LEU A 874 -18.84 8.09 -10.99
CA LEU A 874 -18.96 7.93 -12.44
C LEU A 874 -17.58 7.86 -13.10
N GLY A 875 -16.65 8.76 -12.75
CA GLY A 875 -15.28 8.74 -13.25
C GLY A 875 -14.57 7.43 -12.92
N HIS A 876 -14.76 6.92 -11.71
CA HIS A 876 -14.26 5.60 -11.33
C HIS A 876 -14.84 4.47 -12.20
N PHE A 877 -16.16 4.47 -12.48
CA PHE A 877 -16.78 3.47 -13.35
C PHE A 877 -16.35 3.57 -14.81
N VAL A 878 -16.14 4.78 -15.32
CA VAL A 878 -15.59 4.99 -16.66
C VAL A 878 -14.25 4.28 -16.80
N GLN A 879 -13.37 4.39 -15.81
CA GLN A 879 -12.04 3.78 -15.84
C GLN A 879 -12.05 2.28 -15.51
N ALA A 880 -12.80 1.86 -14.49
CA ALA A 880 -12.73 0.51 -13.93
C ALA A 880 -13.77 -0.48 -14.49
N SER A 881 -14.87 0.02 -15.06
CA SER A 881 -16.00 -0.78 -15.58
C SER A 881 -16.71 -0.08 -16.75
N PRO A 882 -15.98 0.29 -17.82
CA PRO A 882 -16.50 1.12 -18.91
C PRO A 882 -17.75 0.53 -19.58
N GLY A 883 -17.85 -0.79 -19.67
CA GLY A 883 -19.01 -1.48 -20.26
C GLY A 883 -20.35 -1.13 -19.61
N THR A 884 -20.36 -0.83 -18.30
CA THR A 884 -21.58 -0.47 -17.56
C THR A 884 -22.08 0.94 -17.89
N VAL A 885 -21.17 1.86 -18.25
CA VAL A 885 -21.50 3.26 -18.54
C VAL A 885 -21.72 3.50 -20.05
N SER A 886 -21.14 2.66 -20.91
CA SER A 886 -21.14 2.84 -22.37
C SER A 886 -22.52 3.07 -22.96
N GLY A 887 -23.56 2.40 -22.45
CA GLY A 887 -24.93 2.51 -22.96
C GLY A 887 -25.62 3.84 -22.63
N SER A 888 -25.07 4.63 -21.71
CA SER A 888 -25.68 5.87 -21.21
C SER A 888 -24.98 7.13 -21.70
N LEU A 889 -24.00 7.02 -22.61
CA LEU A 889 -23.21 8.17 -23.12
C LEU A 889 -24.09 9.30 -23.68
N GLN A 890 -25.16 8.96 -24.39
CA GLN A 890 -26.12 9.94 -24.94
C GLN A 890 -26.79 10.77 -23.84
N THR A 891 -27.00 10.20 -22.66
CA THR A 891 -27.63 10.88 -21.51
C THR A 891 -26.60 11.64 -20.69
N ILE A 892 -25.43 11.04 -20.42
CA ILE A 892 -24.45 11.65 -19.50
C ILE A 892 -23.67 12.80 -20.12
N LEU A 893 -23.31 12.74 -21.41
CA LEU A 893 -22.45 13.73 -22.03
C LEU A 893 -23.06 15.15 -22.01
N PRO A 894 -24.33 15.37 -22.41
CA PRO A 894 -24.96 16.69 -22.33
C PRO A 894 -25.01 17.24 -20.90
N ARG A 895 -25.24 16.36 -19.91
CA ARG A 895 -25.29 16.78 -18.52
C ARG A 895 -23.91 17.13 -17.97
N LEU A 896 -22.87 16.34 -18.27
CA LEU A 896 -21.49 16.66 -17.92
C LEU A 896 -21.07 18.02 -18.50
N ILE A 897 -21.33 18.26 -19.78
CA ILE A 897 -21.09 19.54 -20.45
C ILE A 897 -21.76 20.69 -19.68
N THR A 898 -23.04 20.53 -19.33
CA THR A 898 -23.78 21.53 -18.54
C THR A 898 -23.10 21.81 -17.20
N LEU A 899 -22.66 20.76 -16.49
CA LEU A 899 -21.99 20.86 -15.20
C LEU A 899 -20.59 21.50 -15.29
N THR A 900 -19.95 21.55 -16.46
CA THR A 900 -18.69 22.31 -16.64
C THR A 900 -18.87 23.83 -16.44
N ARG A 901 -20.12 24.31 -16.49
CA ARG A 901 -20.51 25.71 -16.26
C ARG A 901 -21.27 25.92 -14.95
N TYR A 902 -21.26 24.92 -14.06
CA TYR A 902 -21.97 24.96 -12.79
C TYR A 902 -21.50 26.13 -11.90
N THR A 903 -22.41 27.05 -11.58
CA THR A 903 -22.07 28.35 -10.99
C THR A 903 -21.75 28.28 -9.49
N LYS A 904 -22.37 27.34 -8.77
CA LYS A 904 -22.30 27.26 -7.30
C LYS A 904 -21.03 26.59 -6.77
N SER A 905 -20.29 25.85 -7.59
CA SER A 905 -19.09 25.11 -7.17
C SER A 905 -18.03 25.06 -8.26
N MET A 906 -16.78 25.37 -7.90
CA MET A 906 -15.63 25.17 -8.77
C MET A 906 -15.29 23.68 -8.92
N ASP A 907 -15.41 22.92 -7.85
CA ASP A 907 -15.00 21.52 -7.83
C ASP A 907 -15.91 20.66 -8.70
N VAL A 908 -17.21 20.96 -8.76
CA VAL A 908 -18.16 20.29 -9.67
C VAL A 908 -17.76 20.51 -11.13
N ARG A 909 -17.37 21.74 -11.50
CA ARG A 909 -16.90 22.05 -12.86
C ARG A 909 -15.63 21.29 -13.20
N ILE A 910 -14.67 21.23 -12.29
CA ILE A 910 -13.43 20.46 -12.44
C ILE A 910 -13.74 18.97 -12.61
N LYS A 911 -14.51 18.38 -11.69
CA LYS A 911 -14.87 16.96 -11.72
C LYS A 911 -15.61 16.57 -12.99
N SER A 912 -16.52 17.43 -13.47
CA SER A 912 -17.21 17.19 -14.73
C SER A 912 -16.26 17.18 -15.94
N LEU A 913 -15.30 18.12 -15.98
CA LEU A 913 -14.27 18.16 -17.03
C LEU A 913 -13.32 16.95 -16.95
N GLU A 914 -12.96 16.49 -15.74
CA GLU A 914 -12.20 15.26 -15.53
C GLU A 914 -12.95 14.04 -16.07
N CYS A 915 -14.25 13.89 -15.76
CA CYS A 915 -15.07 12.82 -16.31
C CYS A 915 -15.12 12.86 -17.84
N LEU A 916 -15.27 14.03 -18.45
CA LEU A 916 -15.24 14.17 -19.91
C LEU A 916 -13.88 13.76 -20.49
N TYR A 917 -12.78 14.10 -19.83
CA TYR A 917 -11.45 13.65 -20.22
C TYR A 917 -11.32 12.13 -20.12
N ASP A 918 -11.75 11.53 -18.99
CA ASP A 918 -11.67 10.09 -18.75
C ASP A 918 -12.52 9.30 -19.74
N ILE A 919 -13.70 9.81 -20.12
CA ILE A 919 -14.53 9.21 -21.18
C ILE A 919 -13.77 9.19 -22.50
N ALA A 920 -13.20 10.34 -22.91
CA ALA A 920 -12.44 10.42 -24.17
C ALA A 920 -11.21 9.50 -24.18
N ASN A 921 -10.60 9.31 -23.01
CA ASN A 921 -9.42 8.48 -22.85
C ASN A 921 -9.73 6.99 -22.82
N THR A 922 -10.87 6.58 -22.26
CA THR A 922 -11.16 5.17 -21.97
C THR A 922 -12.00 4.49 -23.03
N PHE A 923 -13.01 5.16 -23.60
CA PHE A 923 -13.92 4.53 -24.56
C PHE A 923 -13.30 4.42 -25.96
N ARG A 924 -13.70 3.37 -26.70
CA ARG A 924 -13.27 3.17 -28.09
C ARG A 924 -13.70 4.35 -28.97
N THR A 925 -12.84 4.70 -29.93
CA THR A 925 -13.06 5.85 -30.82
C THR A 925 -14.37 5.74 -31.60
N SER A 926 -14.75 4.54 -32.07
CA SER A 926 -16.03 4.30 -32.75
C SER A 926 -17.25 4.69 -31.90
N THR A 927 -17.19 4.49 -30.58
CA THR A 927 -18.27 4.83 -29.64
C THR A 927 -18.38 6.35 -29.44
N LEU A 928 -17.27 7.07 -29.52
CA LEU A 928 -17.21 8.51 -29.21
C LEU A 928 -17.39 9.42 -30.41
N LEU A 929 -17.06 8.93 -31.61
CA LEU A 929 -17.15 9.70 -32.86
C LEU A 929 -18.50 10.42 -33.06
N PRO A 930 -19.67 9.81 -32.77
CA PRO A 930 -20.96 10.48 -32.91
C PRO A 930 -21.10 11.75 -32.07
N TYR A 931 -20.40 11.85 -30.94
CA TYR A 931 -20.52 12.95 -29.98
C TYR A 931 -19.40 13.99 -30.09
N LYS A 932 -18.32 13.67 -30.81
CA LYS A 932 -17.07 14.44 -30.83
C LYS A 932 -17.30 15.92 -31.12
N GLN A 933 -18.06 16.21 -32.19
CA GLN A 933 -18.21 17.57 -32.68
C GLN A 933 -19.00 18.44 -31.70
N ASP A 934 -20.10 17.92 -31.18
CA ASP A 934 -20.95 18.62 -30.20
C ASP A 934 -20.19 18.89 -28.91
N VAL A 935 -19.46 17.90 -28.38
CA VAL A 935 -18.65 18.06 -27.17
C VAL A 935 -17.55 19.11 -27.36
N LEU A 936 -16.88 19.15 -28.51
CA LEU A 936 -15.81 20.13 -28.79
C LEU A 936 -16.32 21.57 -28.91
N ILE A 937 -17.52 21.75 -29.46
CA ILE A 937 -18.21 23.04 -29.55
C ILE A 937 -18.62 23.49 -28.15
N ASP A 938 -19.30 22.61 -27.40
CA ASP A 938 -19.90 22.97 -26.13
C ASP A 938 -18.89 23.11 -24.98
N LEU A 939 -17.68 22.56 -25.12
CA LEU A 939 -16.57 22.78 -24.18
C LEU A 939 -15.85 24.12 -24.37
N ALA A 940 -16.05 24.83 -25.48
CA ALA A 940 -15.36 26.09 -25.75
C ALA A 940 -15.55 27.16 -24.65
N PRO A 941 -16.77 27.37 -24.08
CA PRO A 941 -16.97 28.34 -23.01
C PRO A 941 -16.13 28.07 -21.75
N SER A 942 -15.86 26.80 -21.44
CA SER A 942 -15.11 26.40 -20.23
C SER A 942 -13.61 26.75 -20.32
N LEU A 943 -13.11 27.09 -21.51
CA LEU A 943 -11.76 27.62 -21.70
C LEU A 943 -11.60 29.07 -21.22
N ASP A 944 -12.70 29.82 -21.16
CA ASP A 944 -12.73 31.20 -20.67
C ASP A 944 -13.28 31.31 -19.24
N ASP A 945 -13.13 30.23 -18.46
CA ASP A 945 -13.59 30.20 -17.09
C ASP A 945 -12.84 31.20 -16.19
N LYS A 946 -13.58 31.88 -15.30
CA LYS A 946 -13.05 32.85 -14.34
C LYS A 946 -11.93 32.30 -13.42
N LYS A 947 -11.82 30.97 -13.25
CA LYS A 947 -10.77 30.33 -12.43
C LYS A 947 -9.73 29.63 -13.30
N ARG A 948 -8.45 29.94 -13.06
CA ARG A 948 -7.31 29.36 -13.79
C ARG A 948 -7.28 27.82 -13.75
N LEU A 949 -7.61 27.21 -12.60
CA LEU A 949 -7.63 25.75 -12.44
C LEU A 949 -8.66 25.10 -13.38
N VAL A 950 -9.87 25.65 -13.46
CA VAL A 950 -10.93 25.15 -14.35
C VAL A 950 -10.49 25.24 -15.82
N ARG A 951 -9.91 26.37 -16.23
CA ARG A 951 -9.37 26.54 -17.60
C ARG A 951 -8.30 25.49 -17.92
N SER A 952 -7.40 25.20 -16.97
CA SER A 952 -6.36 24.18 -17.17
C SER A 952 -6.95 22.79 -17.44
N VAL A 953 -7.96 22.39 -16.68
CA VAL A 953 -8.63 21.08 -16.86
C VAL A 953 -9.48 21.08 -18.14
N ALA A 954 -10.12 22.20 -18.47
CA ALA A 954 -10.87 22.35 -19.71
C ALA A 954 -9.99 22.22 -20.96
N VAL A 955 -8.79 22.83 -20.96
CA VAL A 955 -7.80 22.64 -22.02
C VAL A 955 -7.46 21.17 -22.17
N ARG A 956 -7.13 20.50 -21.07
CA ARG A 956 -6.77 19.07 -21.07
C ARG A 956 -7.90 18.19 -21.62
N ALA A 957 -9.12 18.38 -21.14
CA ALA A 957 -10.30 17.63 -21.61
C ALA A 957 -10.54 17.87 -23.11
N ARG A 958 -10.61 19.14 -23.53
CA ARG A 958 -10.87 19.49 -24.93
C ARG A 958 -9.78 18.98 -25.87
N SER A 959 -8.50 19.07 -25.48
CA SER A 959 -7.38 18.51 -26.25
C SER A 959 -7.52 17.01 -26.44
N ARG A 960 -7.91 16.25 -25.41
CA ARG A 960 -8.13 14.80 -25.55
C ARG A 960 -9.28 14.48 -26.51
N TRP A 961 -10.37 15.24 -26.45
CA TRP A 961 -11.50 15.10 -27.37
C TRP A 961 -11.16 15.46 -28.83
N PHE A 962 -10.23 16.39 -29.08
CA PHE A 962 -9.73 16.68 -30.43
C PHE A 962 -9.04 15.46 -31.06
N LEU A 963 -8.30 14.71 -30.25
CA LEU A 963 -7.54 13.53 -30.67
C LEU A 963 -8.41 12.31 -30.98
N VAL A 964 -9.68 12.27 -30.54
CA VAL A 964 -10.59 11.15 -30.83
C VAL A 964 -10.77 11.01 -32.34
N GLY A 965 -10.25 9.93 -32.93
CA GLY A 965 -10.28 9.69 -34.38
C GLY A 965 -9.29 10.54 -35.18
N ALA A 966 -8.26 11.11 -34.54
CA ALA A 966 -7.14 11.75 -35.23
C ALA A 966 -6.14 10.70 -35.75
N PRO A 967 -5.42 10.96 -36.85
CA PRO A 967 -4.35 10.09 -37.33
C PRO A 967 -3.25 9.93 -36.26
N GLY A 968 -2.86 8.68 -35.95
CA GLY A 968 -1.86 8.39 -34.92
C GLY A 968 -2.38 8.37 -33.48
N GLU A 969 -3.71 8.31 -33.27
CA GLU A 969 -4.28 8.07 -31.95
C GLU A 969 -4.01 6.62 -31.50
N ASP A 970 -2.94 6.40 -30.72
CA ASP A 970 -2.71 5.15 -30.00
C ASP A 970 -3.69 5.06 -28.81
N LYS A 971 -4.74 4.25 -28.95
CA LYS A 971 -5.53 3.78 -27.81
C LYS A 971 -5.11 2.35 -27.50
N VAL A 972 -4.62 2.13 -26.28
CA VAL A 972 -4.48 0.80 -25.70
C VAL A 972 -5.89 0.31 -25.40
N ASN A 973 -6.52 -0.41 -26.33
CA ASN A 973 -7.72 -1.20 -26.09
C ASN A 973 -7.84 -2.31 -27.13
#